data_AF-A0ABC9FMW3-F1
#
_entry.id   AF-A0ABC9FMW3-F1
#
_cell.length_a   1.000
_cell.length_b   1.000
_cell.length_c   1.000
_cell.angle_alpha   90.00
_cell.angle_beta   90.00
_cell.angle_gamma   90.00
#
_symmetry.space_group_name_H-M   'P 1'
#
loop_
_entity.id
_entity.type
_entity.pdbx_description
1 polymer ?
#
loop_
_entity_poly.entity_id
_entity_poly.type
_entity_poly.pdbx_seq_one_letter_code
_entity_poly.pdbx_strand_id
1 'polypeptide(L)'
;MSSERAELARLCSARNWSKAIRLLDSILARSPSSIHDLCNRAFCYSHLELHKHVVKDCDRALQLEPALLQAYVLKGKALSALDKKEDALLVWKQGYEIAVRDTTDLKQLLELEELVSSVKICEATESADHVIDASPCDTKVVISEDRVVDKSLTATTMADTKTVVCEEAIGNSKVSSNGDTKLPNQNNKVENNKVSSSPVKDSTGTQAPKKAPKQDKKNKAKVVKETNGRADDVTDRSSSDESETILLDQTLFATKISKSSKSISLDFRLSRGIAQVNEGRYDQAISIFDQILRETPTYPEALIGRGTAYAFQRELDSAISDFTKAIQSNPSAGEAWKRRGQARAALGEFKEAIEDLTKALEFEPNSPDILHERGIVNFKFKDYNSALEDLSTCVKRDKKNSSAHTYLGLTLSALGEYKRAEDEHLIGIKYDESLLDCWAHLAQLYLDLASPEKLLNCLEKAIQIDSRFAKAYHLRGILYHGMGRHRSAIKELSIALTYESSSIECLYLRASCHHAIGEYKAAIKDYDDVLDLELDSMDKFVLQCLAFYQKEMALYIASKANLEFSQFNIDDDIDPLFKEYWCKRLHPKNVAEKVYRQPPLRISLRSGRLSKQDFKFTKHQTTLLLAADSIGKKIQYNCRGFLPNQRQYRMAGLAAIEIAQKVSKAWRFLRNPKNIAKLVRRRDKLNMSQNRGGYCSTSTLSGSPTSSPNEDRVFSGISLSWQDVYNIAVKWRQISEPCDPVVWVNKLSEEFNSGFGSHTPMLLGQAKVVRYYPYYQRVLETAKTIMLDLKYVNNAEDRAIFLTDIEKLKKIEVASSCSDLYHIVGETYWVATRCDSLAFQGRRLEGTRITTQNMGKTGFDFAIRTPCTPSRWEEYHEEMAAAWEAICEAYCNDTNPTRDPGTLDAVKDAILRMTYYWYNFMPLSRGSAVVGYIVLLGLFLAANMDVTTSIPPDVQVDWEAILSPDPDAFVEAIKPWLYPSIKISRCLKDYTDVSCAFGTTGSVVAALTSVDP
;
A
#
# COMPACT_ATOMS: atom_id res chain seq x y z
N MET A 1 66.39 -35.32 7.57
CA MET A 1 65.96 -34.09 8.28
C MET A 1 65.39 -33.03 7.34
N SER A 2 66.19 -32.32 6.53
CA SER A 2 65.68 -31.19 5.71
C SER A 2 64.60 -31.58 4.68
N SER A 3 64.83 -32.64 3.90
CA SER A 3 63.86 -33.09 2.87
C SER A 3 62.50 -33.51 3.46
N GLU A 4 62.49 -34.08 4.66
CA GLU A 4 61.28 -34.55 5.35
C GLU A 4 60.43 -33.36 5.84
N ARG A 5 61.09 -32.29 6.30
CA ARG A 5 60.43 -31.04 6.71
C ARG A 5 59.81 -30.30 5.53
N ALA A 6 60.51 -30.25 4.39
CA ALA A 6 60.01 -29.64 3.16
C ALA A 6 58.78 -30.40 2.61
N GLU A 7 58.83 -31.74 2.59
CA GLU A 7 57.69 -32.56 2.16
C GLU A 7 56.50 -32.44 3.13
N LEU A 8 56.73 -32.38 4.45
CA LEU A 8 55.66 -32.15 5.42
C LEU A 8 54.95 -30.82 5.18
N ALA A 9 55.70 -29.72 5.02
CA ALA A 9 55.13 -28.41 4.72
C ALA A 9 54.29 -28.45 3.42
N ARG A 10 54.83 -29.07 2.36
CA ARG A 10 54.13 -29.25 1.07
C ARG A 10 52.84 -30.04 1.21
N LEU A 11 52.82 -31.10 2.02
CA LEU A 11 51.64 -31.92 2.27
C LEU A 11 50.57 -31.17 3.07
N CYS A 12 50.95 -30.36 4.05
CA CYS A 12 50.03 -29.51 4.81
C CYS A 12 49.45 -28.38 3.94
N SER A 13 50.25 -27.69 3.13
CA SER A 13 49.76 -26.69 2.16
C SER A 13 48.81 -27.31 1.12
N ALA A 14 49.04 -28.56 0.72
CA ALA A 14 48.15 -29.33 -0.16
C ALA A 14 46.98 -30.01 0.57
N ARG A 15 46.72 -29.68 1.86
CA ARG A 15 45.67 -30.25 2.72
C ARG A 15 45.64 -31.78 2.76
N ASN A 16 46.78 -32.45 2.55
CA ASN A 16 46.87 -33.90 2.42
C ASN A 16 47.17 -34.57 3.78
N TRP A 17 46.28 -34.34 4.74
CA TRP A 17 46.49 -34.65 6.16
C TRP A 17 46.85 -36.12 6.42
N SER A 18 46.24 -37.08 5.71
CA SER A 18 46.53 -38.51 5.88
C SER A 18 47.88 -38.97 5.32
N LYS A 19 48.59 -38.13 4.57
CA LYS A 19 50.02 -38.33 4.23
C LYS A 19 50.92 -37.56 5.19
N ALA A 20 50.54 -36.34 5.59
CA ALA A 20 51.26 -35.56 6.60
C ALA A 20 51.38 -36.33 7.94
N ILE A 21 50.28 -36.96 8.40
CA ILE A 21 50.25 -37.80 9.61
C ILE A 21 51.23 -38.98 9.49
N ARG A 22 51.20 -39.75 8.39
CA ARG A 22 52.13 -40.89 8.20
C ARG A 22 53.61 -40.47 8.16
N LEU A 23 53.90 -39.27 7.64
CA LEU A 23 55.25 -38.70 7.67
C LEU A 23 55.63 -38.28 9.11
N LEU A 24 54.72 -37.64 9.83
CA LEU A 24 54.88 -37.29 11.26
C LEU A 24 55.02 -38.52 12.15
N ASP A 25 54.32 -39.63 11.87
CA ASP A 25 54.47 -40.90 12.58
C ASP A 25 55.88 -41.47 12.42
N SER A 26 56.45 -41.41 11.21
CA SER A 26 57.83 -41.83 10.94
C SER A 26 58.87 -40.92 11.62
N ILE A 27 58.58 -39.62 11.72
CA ILE A 27 59.43 -38.65 12.45
C ILE A 27 59.34 -38.92 13.97
N LEU A 28 58.14 -39.08 14.53
CA LEU A 28 57.91 -39.31 15.95
C LEU A 28 58.36 -40.70 16.42
N ALA A 29 58.38 -41.71 15.55
CA ALA A 29 59.01 -43.00 15.83
C ALA A 29 60.54 -42.87 16.04
N ARG A 30 61.18 -41.91 15.36
CA ARG A 30 62.61 -41.56 15.52
C ARG A 30 62.88 -40.51 16.60
N SER A 31 61.88 -39.73 16.98
CA SER A 31 62.03 -38.61 17.92
C SER A 31 60.74 -38.44 18.76
N PRO A 32 60.46 -39.39 19.67
CA PRO A 32 59.17 -39.50 20.38
C PRO A 32 58.88 -38.40 21.41
N SER A 33 59.80 -37.46 21.60
CA SER A 33 59.70 -36.28 22.47
C SER A 33 59.65 -34.95 21.68
N SER A 34 59.50 -34.98 20.35
CA SER A 34 59.45 -33.76 19.53
C SER A 34 58.11 -33.03 19.66
N ILE A 35 58.08 -32.03 20.53
CA ILE A 35 56.90 -31.23 20.90
C ILE A 35 56.20 -30.63 19.66
N HIS A 36 56.96 -29.96 18.78
CA HIS A 36 56.42 -29.39 17.55
C HIS A 36 55.80 -30.44 16.62
N ASP A 37 56.31 -31.67 16.59
CA ASP A 37 55.75 -32.73 15.74
C ASP A 37 54.48 -33.34 16.34
N LEU A 38 54.37 -33.42 17.67
CA LEU A 38 53.13 -33.77 18.35
C LEU A 38 52.03 -32.74 18.06
N CYS A 39 52.32 -31.44 18.18
CA CYS A 39 51.34 -30.39 17.84
C CYS A 39 50.99 -30.35 16.34
N ASN A 40 51.97 -30.52 15.45
CA ASN A 40 51.68 -30.62 14.01
C ASN A 40 50.80 -31.84 13.68
N ARG A 41 50.99 -32.98 14.39
CA ARG A 41 50.14 -34.17 14.18
C ARG A 41 48.75 -33.99 14.80
N ALA A 42 48.64 -33.40 15.98
CA ALA A 42 47.37 -32.99 16.59
C ALA A 42 46.58 -32.04 15.68
N PHE A 43 47.23 -31.06 15.07
CA PHE A 43 46.63 -30.15 14.08
C PHE A 43 46.11 -30.92 12.85
N CYS A 44 46.90 -31.85 12.29
CA CYS A 44 46.46 -32.70 11.18
C CYS A 44 45.29 -33.63 11.56
N TYR A 45 45.27 -34.16 12.79
CA TYR A 45 44.14 -34.94 13.30
C TYR A 45 42.87 -34.10 13.49
N SER A 46 43.01 -32.83 13.87
CA SER A 46 41.87 -31.91 14.02
C SER A 46 41.18 -31.63 12.68
N HIS A 47 41.95 -31.51 11.59
CA HIS A 47 41.41 -31.39 10.23
C HIS A 47 40.88 -32.71 9.62
N LEU A 48 40.87 -33.80 10.39
CA LEU A 48 40.23 -35.07 10.04
C LEU A 48 39.17 -35.49 11.08
N GLU A 49 38.77 -34.59 11.98
CA GLU A 49 37.76 -34.83 13.04
C GLU A 49 38.13 -35.99 14.00
N LEU A 50 39.41 -36.37 14.03
CA LEU A 50 39.94 -37.46 14.86
C LEU A 50 40.25 -36.98 16.28
N HIS A 51 39.30 -36.28 16.90
CA HIS A 51 39.46 -35.51 18.15
C HIS A 51 40.09 -36.28 19.31
N LYS A 52 39.81 -37.58 19.47
CA LYS A 52 40.45 -38.45 20.49
C LYS A 52 41.98 -38.57 20.32
N HIS A 53 42.49 -38.46 19.08
CA HIS A 53 43.93 -38.43 18.80
C HIS A 53 44.53 -37.04 19.02
N VAL A 54 43.77 -35.97 18.74
CA VAL A 54 44.16 -34.57 19.05
C VAL A 54 44.41 -34.41 20.54
N VAL A 55 43.45 -34.84 21.39
CA VAL A 55 43.59 -34.78 22.85
C VAL A 55 44.84 -35.54 23.31
N LYS A 56 45.03 -36.78 22.84
CA LYS A 56 46.18 -37.64 23.21
C LYS A 56 47.55 -37.04 22.85
N ASP A 57 47.67 -36.43 21.66
CA ASP A 57 48.93 -35.79 21.25
C ASP A 57 49.15 -34.45 21.97
N CYS A 58 48.10 -33.67 22.23
CA CYS A 58 48.20 -32.45 23.05
C CYS A 58 48.55 -32.77 24.51
N ASP A 59 47.96 -33.80 25.12
CA ASP A 59 48.32 -34.24 26.49
C ASP A 59 49.80 -34.61 26.57
N ARG A 60 50.31 -35.33 25.58
CA ARG A 60 51.73 -35.70 25.50
C ARG A 60 52.63 -34.48 25.24
N ALA A 61 52.17 -33.49 24.49
CA ALA A 61 52.91 -32.23 24.29
C ALA A 61 52.96 -31.41 25.59
N LEU A 62 51.84 -31.28 26.31
CA LEU A 62 51.74 -30.55 27.59
C LEU A 62 52.52 -31.24 28.73
N GLN A 63 52.69 -32.56 28.69
CA GLN A 63 53.60 -33.29 29.59
C GLN A 63 55.09 -32.98 29.35
N LEU A 64 55.45 -32.50 28.16
CA LEU A 64 56.82 -32.14 27.79
C LEU A 64 57.07 -30.63 27.92
N GLU A 65 56.08 -29.80 27.60
CA GLU A 65 56.13 -28.34 27.69
C GLU A 65 54.78 -27.79 28.19
N PRO A 66 54.62 -27.59 29.51
CA PRO A 66 53.39 -27.07 30.10
C PRO A 66 53.04 -25.63 29.67
N ALA A 67 53.98 -24.88 29.11
CA ALA A 67 53.75 -23.52 28.62
C ALA A 67 53.09 -23.45 27.22
N LEU A 68 52.86 -24.59 26.57
CA LEU A 68 52.52 -24.67 25.15
C LEU A 68 51.05 -24.32 24.85
N LEU A 69 50.75 -23.02 24.81
CA LEU A 69 49.41 -22.44 24.58
C LEU A 69 48.66 -23.07 23.38
N GLN A 70 49.36 -23.31 22.26
CA GLN A 70 48.78 -23.94 21.07
C GLN A 70 48.15 -25.32 21.33
N ALA A 71 48.70 -26.09 22.28
CA ALA A 71 48.17 -27.39 22.67
C ALA A 71 46.90 -27.26 23.54
N TYR A 72 46.80 -26.25 24.40
CA TYR A 72 45.57 -25.92 25.13
C TYR A 72 44.42 -25.55 24.17
N VAL A 73 44.69 -24.69 23.19
CA VAL A 73 43.71 -24.31 22.15
C VAL A 73 43.18 -25.55 21.40
N LEU A 74 44.08 -26.39 20.88
CA LEU A 74 43.72 -27.60 20.12
C LEU A 74 43.02 -28.66 20.98
N LYS A 75 43.48 -28.86 22.23
CA LYS A 75 42.88 -29.81 23.17
C LYS A 75 41.46 -29.40 23.55
N GLY A 76 41.24 -28.12 23.91
CA GLY A 76 39.90 -27.63 24.26
C GLY A 76 38.94 -27.69 23.08
N LYS A 77 39.38 -27.32 21.86
CA LYS A 77 38.56 -27.46 20.64
C LYS A 77 38.18 -28.92 20.37
N ALA A 78 39.10 -29.86 20.59
CA ALA A 78 38.83 -31.30 20.45
C ALA A 78 37.93 -31.88 21.56
N LEU A 79 37.98 -31.34 22.79
CA LEU A 79 37.08 -31.72 23.88
C LEU A 79 35.66 -31.18 23.66
N SER A 80 35.54 -29.94 23.20
CA SER A 80 34.25 -29.33 22.83
C SER A 80 33.57 -30.11 21.70
N ALA A 81 34.32 -30.53 20.67
CA ALA A 81 33.83 -31.40 19.59
C ALA A 81 33.54 -32.86 20.03
N LEU A 82 33.89 -33.25 21.26
CA LEU A 82 33.52 -34.51 21.90
C LEU A 82 32.39 -34.32 22.94
N ASP A 83 31.68 -33.18 22.88
CA ASP A 83 30.62 -32.72 23.80
C ASP A 83 31.06 -32.59 25.29
N LYS A 84 32.38 -32.57 25.53
CA LYS A 84 32.98 -32.38 26.86
C LYS A 84 33.23 -30.90 27.12
N LYS A 85 32.14 -30.12 27.17
CA LYS A 85 32.17 -28.65 27.30
C LYS A 85 32.89 -28.16 28.57
N GLU A 86 32.65 -28.81 29.71
CA GLU A 86 33.32 -28.49 30.98
C GLU A 86 34.84 -28.76 30.93
N ASP A 87 35.26 -29.93 30.42
CA ASP A 87 36.69 -30.25 30.24
C ASP A 87 37.37 -29.24 29.29
N ALA A 88 36.68 -28.85 28.22
CA ALA A 88 37.18 -27.85 27.26
C ALA A 88 37.38 -26.48 27.92
N LEU A 89 36.40 -26.02 28.69
CA LEU A 89 36.45 -24.76 29.42
C LEU A 89 37.57 -24.74 30.48
N LEU A 90 37.77 -25.85 31.20
CA LEU A 90 38.87 -26.00 32.15
C LEU A 90 40.23 -25.92 31.46
N VAL A 91 40.39 -26.60 30.32
CA VAL A 91 41.62 -26.57 29.52
C VAL A 91 41.89 -25.17 28.95
N TRP A 92 40.89 -24.46 28.42
CA TRP A 92 41.08 -23.09 27.94
C TRP A 92 41.38 -22.10 29.07
N LYS A 93 40.73 -22.22 30.24
CA LYS A 93 41.06 -21.41 31.44
C LYS A 93 42.52 -21.63 31.88
N GLN A 94 42.99 -22.87 31.93
CA GLN A 94 44.40 -23.20 32.25
C GLN A 94 45.38 -22.59 31.24
N GLY A 95 45.10 -22.71 29.93
CA GLY A 95 45.91 -22.08 28.89
C GLY A 95 45.93 -20.55 29.03
N TYR A 96 44.79 -19.92 29.31
CA TYR A 96 44.66 -18.48 29.51
C TYR A 96 45.45 -17.99 30.73
N GLU A 97 45.36 -18.68 31.87
CA GLU A 97 46.13 -18.33 33.08
C GLU A 97 47.65 -18.39 32.88
N ILE A 98 48.12 -19.26 31.97
CA ILE A 98 49.52 -19.35 31.56
C ILE A 98 49.87 -18.22 30.57
N ALA A 99 49.02 -17.96 29.58
CA ALA A 99 49.20 -16.90 28.59
C ALA A 99 49.20 -15.49 29.19
N VAL A 100 48.46 -15.26 30.28
CA VAL A 100 48.48 -14.00 31.04
C VAL A 100 49.79 -13.81 31.82
N ARG A 101 50.51 -14.90 32.13
CA ARG A 101 51.80 -14.86 32.86
C ARG A 101 53.00 -14.79 31.93
N ASP A 102 52.93 -15.39 30.75
CA ASP A 102 53.99 -15.37 29.73
C ASP A 102 53.60 -14.50 28.53
N THR A 103 54.14 -13.28 28.49
CA THR A 103 53.68 -12.18 27.62
C THR A 103 54.12 -12.28 26.15
N THR A 104 54.44 -13.49 25.66
CA THR A 104 55.17 -13.70 24.40
C THR A 104 54.32 -14.00 23.16
N ASP A 105 53.10 -14.56 23.28
CA ASP A 105 52.16 -14.75 22.14
C ASP A 105 50.76 -14.17 22.42
N LEU A 106 50.60 -12.89 22.08
CA LEU A 106 49.33 -12.16 22.16
C LEU A 106 48.23 -12.74 21.27
N LYS A 107 48.55 -13.46 20.18
CA LYS A 107 47.54 -14.04 19.29
C LYS A 107 46.86 -15.22 19.98
N GLN A 108 47.64 -16.11 20.58
CA GLN A 108 47.11 -17.28 21.29
C GLN A 108 46.40 -16.89 22.60
N LEU A 109 46.83 -15.80 23.26
CA LEU A 109 46.11 -15.19 24.38
C LEU A 109 44.70 -14.74 23.97
N LEU A 110 44.57 -13.95 22.89
CA LEU A 110 43.26 -13.46 22.40
C LEU A 110 42.35 -14.59 21.92
N GLU A 111 42.89 -15.61 21.24
CA GLU A 111 42.12 -16.79 20.83
C GLU A 111 41.60 -17.58 22.06
N LEU A 112 42.37 -17.67 23.14
CA LEU A 112 41.92 -18.27 24.40
C LEU A 112 40.89 -17.39 25.15
N GLU A 113 41.03 -16.07 25.10
CA GLU A 113 40.07 -15.13 25.69
C GLU A 113 38.68 -15.22 25.01
N GLU A 114 38.66 -15.31 23.67
CA GLU A 114 37.44 -15.52 22.88
C GLU A 114 36.78 -16.88 23.18
N LEU A 115 37.57 -17.95 23.30
CA LEU A 115 37.06 -19.30 23.61
C LEU A 115 36.55 -19.43 25.05
N VAL A 116 37.16 -18.74 26.02
CA VAL A 116 36.64 -18.69 27.41
C VAL A 116 35.41 -17.79 27.52
N SER A 117 35.29 -16.74 26.71
CA SER A 117 34.17 -15.80 26.75
C SER A 117 32.92 -16.33 26.06
N SER A 118 33.08 -17.00 24.91
CA SER A 118 31.96 -17.59 24.15
C SER A 118 31.21 -18.67 24.94
N VAL A 119 31.89 -19.48 25.76
CA VAL A 119 31.23 -20.47 26.63
C VAL A 119 30.43 -19.83 27.77
N LYS A 120 30.91 -18.73 28.37
CA LYS A 120 30.17 -18.01 29.43
C LYS A 120 28.83 -17.46 28.95
N ILE A 121 28.72 -17.12 27.66
CA ILE A 121 27.47 -16.66 27.06
C ILE A 121 26.46 -17.81 27.02
N CYS A 122 26.89 -19.04 26.74
CA CYS A 122 26.04 -20.23 26.81
C CYS A 122 25.58 -20.53 28.25
N GLU A 123 26.49 -20.49 29.23
CA GLU A 123 26.16 -20.66 30.66
C GLU A 123 25.13 -19.61 31.13
N ALA A 124 25.24 -18.35 30.67
CA ALA A 124 24.28 -17.29 30.95
C ALA A 124 22.90 -17.50 30.29
N THR A 125 22.84 -18.13 29.12
CA THR A 125 21.55 -18.48 28.48
C THR A 125 20.88 -19.72 29.07
N GLU A 126 21.63 -20.65 29.67
CA GLU A 126 21.08 -21.85 30.31
C GLU A 126 20.72 -21.64 31.80
N SER A 127 21.19 -20.55 32.43
CA SER A 127 20.90 -20.20 33.84
C SER A 127 19.84 -19.10 34.03
N ALA A 128 19.27 -18.56 32.95
CA ALA A 128 18.25 -17.50 33.00
C ALA A 128 16.81 -18.01 33.23
N ASP A 129 16.53 -19.30 33.00
CA ASP A 129 15.21 -19.92 33.17
C ASP A 129 15.09 -20.66 34.52
N HIS A 130 15.21 -19.93 35.64
CA HIS A 130 14.44 -20.12 36.89
C HIS A 130 14.96 -19.23 38.04
N VAL A 131 14.17 -18.22 38.42
CA VAL A 131 13.66 -17.98 39.79
C VAL A 131 12.84 -16.68 39.78
N ILE A 132 11.56 -16.80 40.16
CA ILE A 132 10.73 -15.69 40.62
C ILE A 132 10.41 -16.02 42.08
N ASP A 133 10.69 -15.10 43.01
CA ASP A 133 9.69 -14.80 44.06
C ASP A 133 9.91 -13.42 44.70
N ALA A 134 8.89 -12.94 45.40
CA ALA A 134 8.82 -11.63 46.06
C ALA A 134 9.22 -11.69 47.55
N SER A 135 9.39 -10.51 48.16
CA SER A 135 9.61 -10.39 49.61
C SER A 135 8.30 -10.57 50.41
N PRO A 136 8.30 -11.32 51.53
CA PRO A 136 7.10 -11.62 52.31
C PRO A 136 6.78 -10.59 53.40
N CYS A 137 5.57 -10.66 53.97
CA CYS A 137 5.28 -10.14 55.31
C CYS A 137 4.18 -10.97 56.03
N ASP A 138 4.27 -11.02 57.37
CA ASP A 138 3.25 -11.43 58.35
C ASP A 138 2.62 -12.84 58.35
N THR A 139 3.42 -13.78 58.87
CA THR A 139 3.11 -14.58 60.07
C THR A 139 1.65 -14.67 60.59
N LYS A 140 1.08 -15.89 60.62
CA LYS A 140 0.35 -16.41 61.81
C LYS A 140 0.02 -17.92 61.80
N VAL A 141 0.59 -18.64 62.79
CA VAL A 141 0.01 -19.72 63.61
C VAL A 141 -0.74 -20.88 62.93
N VAL A 142 0.00 -21.98 62.72
CA VAL A 142 -0.26 -23.37 63.23
C VAL A 142 -1.69 -23.81 63.55
N ILE A 143 -2.14 -24.91 62.92
CA ILE A 143 -2.77 -26.10 63.56
C ILE A 143 -2.68 -27.32 62.58
N SER A 144 -2.88 -28.54 63.08
CA SER A 144 -2.46 -29.81 62.48
C SER A 144 -3.58 -30.71 61.92
N GLU A 145 -3.19 -31.62 61.01
CA GLU A 145 -3.74 -32.97 60.72
C GLU A 145 -5.26 -33.22 60.56
N ASP A 146 -5.67 -33.58 59.33
CA ASP A 146 -6.34 -34.85 58.95
C ASP A 146 -6.40 -34.90 57.39
N ARG A 147 -6.03 -35.97 56.65
CA ARG A 147 -6.58 -37.35 56.48
C ARG A 147 -7.81 -37.46 55.56
N VAL A 148 -7.95 -38.67 54.98
CA VAL A 148 -9.08 -39.22 54.17
C VAL A 148 -9.12 -38.79 52.69
N VAL A 149 -9.43 -39.62 51.67
CA VAL A 149 -9.01 -41.01 51.29
C VAL A 149 -9.71 -41.42 49.96
N ASP A 150 -9.06 -42.24 49.11
CA ASP A 150 -9.64 -43.03 47.98
C ASP A 150 -10.27 -42.28 46.77
N LYS A 151 -10.52 -42.85 45.57
CA LYS A 151 -10.21 -44.14 44.87
C LYS A 151 -10.11 -43.82 43.33
N SER A 152 -9.28 -44.44 42.48
CA SER A 152 -9.33 -45.81 41.90
C SER A 152 -10.56 -46.07 40.96
N LEU A 153 -10.54 -46.88 39.88
CA LEU A 153 -9.48 -47.63 39.15
C LEU A 153 -10.05 -48.19 37.80
N THR A 154 -9.22 -48.91 36.99
CA THR A 154 -9.57 -49.76 35.79
C THR A 154 -10.05 -49.05 34.50
N ALA A 155 -10.04 -49.60 33.26
CA ALA A 155 -9.24 -50.58 32.47
C ALA A 155 -9.83 -50.61 30.99
N THR A 156 -9.50 -51.42 29.94
CA THR A 156 -8.62 -52.60 29.70
C THR A 156 -8.35 -52.83 28.17
N THR A 157 -7.09 -53.08 27.75
CA THR A 157 -6.63 -53.96 26.60
C THR A 157 -7.01 -53.77 25.10
N MET A 158 -6.17 -54.39 24.25
CA MET A 158 -6.24 -54.64 22.77
C MET A 158 -5.90 -53.44 21.85
N ALA A 159 -4.87 -53.37 20.99
CA ALA A 159 -3.87 -54.29 20.38
C ALA A 159 -4.17 -54.86 18.98
N ASP A 160 -3.33 -54.53 17.97
CA ASP A 160 -2.94 -55.39 16.84
C ASP A 160 -1.60 -54.89 16.22
N THR A 161 -0.89 -55.71 15.43
CA THR A 161 0.52 -55.47 15.02
C THR A 161 0.98 -56.07 13.68
N LYS A 162 1.96 -55.42 13.03
CA LYS A 162 2.99 -55.87 12.03
C LYS A 162 3.94 -54.68 11.78
N THR A 163 5.26 -54.70 11.53
CA THR A 163 6.35 -55.68 11.28
C THR A 163 6.34 -56.45 9.95
N VAL A 164 7.47 -56.73 9.27
CA VAL A 164 8.92 -56.49 9.55
C VAL A 164 9.54 -55.60 8.43
N VAL A 165 10.81 -55.53 8.00
CA VAL A 165 12.07 -56.33 8.12
C VAL A 165 13.31 -55.40 8.05
N CYS A 166 14.50 -55.94 8.36
CA CYS A 166 15.85 -55.33 8.17
C CYS A 166 16.40 -55.63 6.73
N GLU A 167 17.67 -55.44 6.31
CA GLU A 167 18.95 -55.09 6.98
C GLU A 167 20.01 -54.53 5.97
N GLU A 168 21.29 -54.52 6.34
CA GLU A 168 22.44 -53.93 5.62
C GLU A 168 22.95 -54.72 4.38
N ALA A 169 23.77 -54.10 3.51
CA ALA A 169 25.20 -54.45 3.31
C ALA A 169 25.83 -54.06 1.93
N ILE A 170 27.04 -53.45 2.00
CA ILE A 170 28.21 -53.58 1.08
C ILE A 170 28.04 -53.29 -0.45
N GLY A 171 28.83 -52.35 -0.99
CA GLY A 171 29.07 -52.21 -2.44
C GLY A 171 30.13 -51.16 -2.80
N ASN A 172 31.25 -51.54 -3.42
CA ASN A 172 32.48 -50.73 -3.44
C ASN A 172 32.87 -50.19 -4.84
N SER A 173 32.95 -48.85 -4.96
CA SER A 173 33.95 -48.08 -5.75
C SER A 173 33.99 -48.09 -7.32
N LYS A 174 34.21 -46.88 -7.86
CA LYS A 174 35.05 -46.49 -9.03
C LYS A 174 34.71 -46.95 -10.47
N VAL A 175 34.70 -45.95 -11.37
CA VAL A 175 35.43 -45.78 -12.67
C VAL A 175 34.84 -44.50 -13.33
N SER A 176 35.50 -43.43 -13.79
CA SER A 176 36.86 -43.03 -14.21
C SER A 176 37.12 -43.03 -15.73
N SER A 177 37.52 -41.87 -16.28
CA SER A 177 38.00 -41.65 -17.68
C SER A 177 36.96 -41.81 -18.80
N ASN A 178 37.09 -41.28 -20.02
CA ASN A 178 37.88 -40.17 -20.62
C ASN A 178 37.29 -39.88 -22.04
N GLY A 179 37.60 -38.73 -22.67
CA GLY A 179 37.35 -38.58 -24.12
C GLY A 179 37.38 -37.14 -24.68
N ASP A 180 38.48 -36.77 -25.35
CA ASP A 180 38.56 -35.57 -26.20
C ASP A 180 37.97 -35.82 -27.60
N THR A 181 37.36 -34.80 -28.25
CA THR A 181 37.84 -34.33 -29.59
C THR A 181 37.21 -33.03 -30.14
N LYS A 182 38.11 -32.11 -30.50
CA LYS A 182 38.11 -30.99 -31.49
C LYS A 182 36.86 -30.71 -32.38
N LEU A 183 36.42 -29.43 -32.34
CA LEU A 183 36.45 -28.38 -33.40
C LEU A 183 36.27 -28.76 -34.90
N PRO A 184 35.51 -27.96 -35.70
CA PRO A 184 36.14 -26.78 -36.35
C PRO A 184 35.30 -25.49 -36.54
N ASN A 185 36.01 -24.42 -36.95
CA ASN A 185 35.57 -23.02 -37.20
C ASN A 185 34.53 -22.81 -38.34
N GLN A 186 33.83 -21.65 -38.35
CA GLN A 186 34.16 -20.56 -39.31
C GLN A 186 33.52 -19.17 -39.04
N ASN A 187 34.17 -18.16 -39.62
CA ASN A 187 33.98 -16.70 -39.51
C ASN A 187 32.60 -16.14 -39.91
N ASN A 188 32.31 -14.90 -39.47
CA ASN A 188 32.09 -13.81 -40.45
C ASN A 188 32.41 -12.40 -39.89
N LYS A 189 32.28 -11.34 -40.71
CA LYS A 189 33.01 -10.06 -40.56
C LYS A 189 32.22 -8.83 -41.08
N VAL A 190 32.49 -7.66 -40.48
CA VAL A 190 32.34 -6.28 -41.02
C VAL A 190 30.94 -5.76 -41.38
N GLU A 191 30.50 -4.69 -40.70
CA GLU A 191 30.14 -3.34 -41.22
C GLU A 191 29.85 -2.45 -39.99
N ASN A 192 30.41 -1.26 -39.72
CA ASN A 192 31.12 -0.20 -40.47
C ASN A 192 30.22 0.84 -41.16
N ASN A 193 29.88 1.92 -40.45
CA ASN A 193 29.70 3.23 -41.08
C ASN A 193 30.06 4.41 -40.15
N LYS A 194 30.65 5.46 -40.75
CA LYS A 194 30.99 6.77 -40.17
C LYS A 194 30.26 7.86 -40.99
N VAL A 195 30.53 9.14 -40.65
CA VAL A 195 30.22 10.43 -41.35
C VAL A 195 29.29 11.28 -40.46
N SER A 196 29.83 12.15 -39.59
CA SER A 196 30.24 13.57 -39.79
C SER A 196 29.04 14.55 -39.64
N SER A 197 29.18 15.87 -39.46
CA SER A 197 30.34 16.78 -39.39
C SER A 197 29.93 18.11 -38.71
N SER A 198 30.86 18.79 -38.03
CA SER A 198 30.79 20.25 -37.76
C SER A 198 31.42 21.03 -38.94
N PRO A 199 31.14 22.35 -39.12
CA PRO A 199 31.85 23.46 -38.44
C PRO A 199 30.89 24.58 -37.91
N VAL A 200 31.17 25.37 -36.86
CA VAL A 200 32.23 26.38 -36.58
C VAL A 200 32.11 27.69 -37.38
N LYS A 201 32.03 28.83 -36.66
CA LYS A 201 32.42 30.25 -36.96
C LYS A 201 31.38 31.25 -36.37
N ASP A 202 31.71 32.49 -35.96
CA ASP A 202 32.98 33.26 -35.85
C ASP A 202 32.86 34.20 -34.59
N SER A 203 33.92 34.48 -33.79
CA SER A 203 34.87 35.63 -33.85
C SER A 203 34.24 37.02 -33.59
N THR A 204 34.84 38.02 -32.90
CA THR A 204 36.22 38.32 -32.41
C THR A 204 36.19 39.03 -31.03
N GLY A 205 37.16 38.83 -30.11
CA GLY A 205 38.39 39.65 -29.97
C GLY A 205 38.50 40.26 -28.54
N THR A 206 39.64 40.72 -27.99
CA THR A 206 41.02 40.87 -28.49
C THR A 206 42.05 40.97 -27.33
N GLN A 207 43.19 40.26 -27.46
CA GLN A 207 44.51 40.46 -26.77
C GLN A 207 44.72 40.22 -25.24
N ALA A 208 45.92 39.70 -24.95
CA ALA A 208 46.63 39.66 -23.65
C ALA A 208 47.87 40.63 -23.75
N PRO A 209 48.91 40.74 -22.85
CA PRO A 209 49.48 39.69 -21.97
C PRO A 209 50.27 40.11 -20.66
N LYS A 210 50.82 39.09 -19.96
CA LYS A 210 52.14 39.04 -19.24
C LYS A 210 52.42 39.80 -17.90
N LYS A 211 52.92 39.00 -16.94
CA LYS A 211 53.99 39.23 -15.93
C LYS A 211 53.70 40.00 -14.60
N ALA A 212 54.36 39.50 -13.54
CA ALA A 212 54.60 40.16 -12.23
C ALA A 212 56.04 40.77 -12.17
N PRO A 213 56.42 41.56 -11.14
CA PRO A 213 56.95 40.99 -9.87
C PRO A 213 56.68 41.85 -8.58
N LYS A 214 57.40 41.56 -7.47
CA LYS A 214 57.31 42.16 -6.12
C LYS A 214 58.40 43.20 -5.81
N GLN A 215 58.21 44.01 -4.75
CA GLN A 215 59.20 44.54 -3.76
C GLN A 215 58.42 44.85 -2.43
N ASP A 216 58.82 44.46 -1.21
CA ASP A 216 59.88 44.99 -0.29
C ASP A 216 59.60 46.42 0.26
N LYS A 217 59.78 46.80 1.56
CA LYS A 217 60.35 46.14 2.77
C LYS A 217 60.08 46.91 4.12
N LYS A 218 60.17 46.21 5.28
CA LYS A 218 60.61 46.64 6.66
C LYS A 218 59.72 47.41 7.70
N ASN A 219 59.73 46.86 8.94
CA ASN A 219 59.95 47.46 10.29
C ASN A 219 58.86 48.11 11.22
N LYS A 220 58.46 47.32 12.25
CA LYS A 220 58.50 47.55 13.74
C LYS A 220 57.97 48.85 14.46
N ALA A 221 56.79 48.72 15.09
CA ALA A 221 56.51 48.64 16.57
C ALA A 221 56.55 49.82 17.59
N LYS A 222 55.53 49.86 18.49
CA LYS A 222 55.57 49.75 20.00
C LYS A 222 54.87 50.87 20.87
N VAL A 223 54.38 50.49 22.09
CA VAL A 223 53.90 51.29 23.28
C VAL A 223 52.46 51.88 23.11
N VAL A 224 51.51 52.03 24.07
CA VAL A 224 51.38 52.30 25.56
C VAL A 224 50.19 51.47 26.15
N LYS A 225 50.24 50.71 27.28
CA LYS A 225 50.10 50.98 28.75
C LYS A 225 48.74 51.61 29.22
N GLU A 226 47.92 50.97 30.08
CA GLU A 226 47.87 50.90 31.59
C GLU A 226 47.20 52.14 32.29
N THR A 227 46.54 52.17 33.48
CA THR A 227 46.50 51.34 34.74
C THR A 227 45.12 51.30 35.49
N ASN A 228 45.02 50.45 36.55
CA ASN A 228 43.90 50.08 37.47
C ASN A 228 43.38 51.09 38.54
N GLY A 229 42.26 50.72 39.21
CA GLY A 229 41.89 51.02 40.63
C GLY A 229 40.42 51.42 40.83
N ARG A 230 39.68 51.19 41.94
CA ARG A 230 39.75 50.40 43.21
C ARG A 230 38.26 50.26 43.71
N ALA A 231 37.74 49.20 44.36
CA ALA A 231 38.08 48.60 45.67
C ALA A 231 37.74 49.56 46.86
N ASP A 232 36.92 49.24 47.89
CA ASP A 232 36.20 48.00 48.31
C ASP A 232 34.73 48.37 48.75
N ASP A 233 33.95 47.92 49.78
CA ASP A 233 34.09 46.97 50.93
C ASP A 233 32.70 46.67 51.61
N VAL A 234 32.62 45.73 52.58
CA VAL A 234 31.67 45.54 53.75
C VAL A 234 30.13 45.47 53.55
N THR A 235 29.36 44.44 53.99
CA THR A 235 29.53 43.05 54.51
C THR A 235 28.21 42.26 54.18
N ASP A 236 27.57 41.27 54.86
CA ASP A 236 27.65 40.44 56.11
C ASP A 236 26.59 39.30 56.00
N ARG A 237 26.49 38.20 56.77
CA ARG A 237 27.30 37.49 57.80
C ARG A 237 26.83 36.01 57.90
N SER A 238 27.67 35.10 58.42
CA SER A 238 27.38 33.81 59.15
C SER A 238 26.21 32.87 58.73
N SER A 239 26.35 31.54 58.62
CA SER A 239 27.46 30.57 58.88
C SER A 239 26.90 29.13 58.71
N SER A 240 27.63 28.01 58.64
CA SER A 240 28.99 27.59 58.19
C SER A 240 29.11 26.07 58.51
N ASP A 241 30.10 25.25 58.11
CA ASP A 241 31.26 25.42 57.21
C ASP A 241 31.04 24.54 55.95
N GLU A 242 31.76 23.50 55.50
CA GLU A 242 33.10 22.86 55.69
C GLU A 242 33.32 21.99 54.40
N SER A 243 34.49 21.68 53.85
CA SER A 243 35.91 21.95 54.21
C SER A 243 36.82 22.09 52.93
N GLU A 244 38.14 21.96 53.11
CA GLU A 244 39.27 22.30 52.22
C GLU A 244 39.56 21.40 50.98
N THR A 245 40.58 21.78 50.20
CA THR A 245 41.15 20.99 49.09
C THR A 245 42.66 21.25 48.93
N ILE A 246 43.51 20.29 49.28
CA ILE A 246 44.96 20.23 48.91
C ILE A 246 45.31 18.76 48.60
N LEU A 247 45.53 18.32 47.35
CA LEU A 247 46.71 18.48 46.47
C LEU A 247 47.95 17.61 46.85
N LEU A 248 48.24 16.59 46.03
CA LEU A 248 49.60 16.08 45.78
C LEU A 248 49.69 15.63 44.31
N ASP A 249 50.92 15.54 43.76
CA ASP A 249 51.15 15.97 42.38
C ASP A 249 52.09 15.07 41.54
N GLN A 250 51.94 15.17 40.22
CA GLN A 250 52.90 14.89 39.13
C GLN A 250 53.69 13.55 39.02
N THR A 251 53.33 12.82 37.94
CA THR A 251 54.19 12.41 36.79
C THR A 251 54.89 11.04 36.69
N LEU A 252 55.06 10.66 35.40
CA LEU A 252 55.89 9.58 34.82
C LEU A 252 55.36 8.14 35.07
N PHE A 253 55.31 7.24 34.09
CA PHE A 253 56.06 7.19 32.83
C PHE A 253 55.22 7.29 31.55
N ALA A 254 55.77 7.96 30.54
CA ALA A 254 55.40 7.75 29.15
C ALA A 254 56.31 6.67 28.52
N THR A 255 55.78 5.48 28.25
CA THR A 255 56.44 4.53 27.36
C THR A 255 56.33 5.03 25.93
N LYS A 256 57.48 5.44 25.35
CA LYS A 256 57.57 5.82 23.95
C LYS A 256 57.14 4.65 23.06
N ILE A 257 55.96 4.74 22.44
CA ILE A 257 55.71 3.97 21.21
C ILE A 257 56.69 4.52 20.17
N SER A 258 57.71 3.73 19.88
CA SER A 258 58.73 4.07 18.90
C SER A 258 58.08 4.32 17.54
N LYS A 259 58.51 5.37 16.83
CA LYS A 259 58.16 5.58 15.42
C LYS A 259 58.90 4.59 14.51
N SER A 260 58.70 3.29 14.74
CA SER A 260 59.02 2.25 13.77
C SER A 260 57.82 2.06 12.85
N SER A 261 58.02 2.23 11.55
CA SER A 261 57.01 1.95 10.53
C SER A 261 56.68 0.46 10.47
N LYS A 262 55.71 0.02 11.29
CA LYS A 262 54.96 -1.20 11.03
C LYS A 262 53.64 -0.80 10.36
N SER A 263 53.43 -1.27 9.14
CA SER A 263 52.11 -1.15 8.50
C SER A 263 51.06 -1.78 9.40
N ILE A 264 50.02 -1.02 9.74
CA ILE A 264 48.83 -1.60 10.36
C ILE A 264 48.23 -2.54 9.30
N SER A 265 47.97 -3.82 9.66
CA SER A 265 47.51 -4.80 8.67
C SER A 265 46.24 -4.34 7.97
N LEU A 266 46.12 -4.69 6.69
CA LEU A 266 44.92 -4.44 5.88
C LEU A 266 43.67 -4.96 6.60
N ASP A 267 43.75 -6.19 7.12
CA ASP A 267 42.66 -6.87 7.85
C ASP A 267 42.26 -6.10 9.12
N PHE A 268 43.21 -5.61 9.91
CA PHE A 268 42.91 -4.83 11.11
C PHE A 268 42.22 -3.50 10.76
N ARG A 269 42.62 -2.86 9.65
CA ARG A 269 41.97 -1.63 9.16
C ARG A 269 40.58 -1.93 8.63
N LEU A 270 40.39 -3.04 7.92
CA LEU A 270 39.11 -3.51 7.41
C LEU A 270 38.14 -3.81 8.56
N SER A 271 38.54 -4.64 9.52
CA SER A 271 37.74 -4.96 10.71
C SER A 271 37.40 -3.73 11.55
N ARG A 272 38.35 -2.79 11.71
CA ARG A 272 38.07 -1.51 12.38
C ARG A 272 37.09 -0.64 11.58
N GLY A 273 37.16 -0.63 10.25
CA GLY A 273 36.19 0.05 9.40
C GLY A 273 34.78 -0.53 9.57
N ILE A 274 34.66 -1.86 9.52
CA ILE A 274 33.39 -2.59 9.72
C ILE A 274 32.82 -2.33 11.11
N ALA A 275 33.65 -2.36 12.16
CA ALA A 275 33.21 -2.01 13.52
C ALA A 275 32.63 -0.59 13.58
N GLN A 276 33.28 0.40 12.95
CA GLN A 276 32.78 1.77 12.92
C GLN A 276 31.46 1.92 12.14
N VAL A 277 31.18 1.08 11.14
CA VAL A 277 29.84 1.01 10.51
C VAL A 277 28.81 0.48 11.50
N ASN A 278 29.11 -0.63 12.18
CA ASN A 278 28.20 -1.25 13.15
C ASN A 278 27.94 -0.34 14.37
N GLU A 279 28.89 0.52 14.73
CA GLU A 279 28.78 1.54 15.77
C GLU A 279 28.10 2.85 15.28
N GLY A 280 27.62 2.90 14.03
CA GLY A 280 26.94 4.07 13.45
C GLY A 280 27.85 5.25 13.11
N ARG A 281 29.18 5.09 13.17
CA ARG A 281 30.18 6.16 12.99
C ARG A 281 30.68 6.20 11.53
N TYR A 282 29.74 6.41 10.61
CA TYR A 282 29.92 6.24 9.18
C TYR A 282 31.07 7.07 8.59
N ASP A 283 31.24 8.35 8.96
CA ASP A 283 32.36 9.17 8.47
C ASP A 283 33.74 8.61 8.87
N GLN A 284 33.83 8.01 10.06
CA GLN A 284 35.07 7.38 10.53
C GLN A 284 35.33 6.07 9.79
N ALA A 285 34.28 5.28 9.52
CA ALA A 285 34.35 4.11 8.67
C ALA A 285 34.80 4.46 7.24
N ILE A 286 34.16 5.44 6.61
CA ILE A 286 34.49 5.95 5.27
C ILE A 286 35.95 6.41 5.21
N SER A 287 36.39 7.21 6.17
CA SER A 287 37.79 7.66 6.25
C SER A 287 38.79 6.49 6.38
N ILE A 288 38.43 5.40 7.06
CA ILE A 288 39.25 4.18 7.16
C ILE A 288 39.27 3.42 5.84
N PHE A 289 38.12 3.23 5.20
CA PHE A 289 38.03 2.57 3.89
C PHE A 289 38.72 3.41 2.79
N ASP A 290 38.65 4.74 2.83
CA ASP A 290 39.39 5.65 1.95
C ASP A 290 40.91 5.55 2.11
N GLN A 291 41.41 5.21 3.30
CA GLN A 291 42.83 4.91 3.49
C GLN A 291 43.17 3.57 2.81
N ILE A 292 42.34 2.55 2.95
CA ILE A 292 42.53 1.24 2.29
C ILE A 292 42.48 1.39 0.76
N LEU A 293 41.46 2.06 0.23
CA LEU A 293 41.22 2.21 -1.20
C LEU A 293 42.19 3.21 -1.88
N ARG A 294 43.00 3.96 -1.12
CA ARG A 294 44.16 4.67 -1.65
C ARG A 294 45.38 3.76 -1.86
N GLU A 295 45.45 2.63 -1.17
CA GLU A 295 46.53 1.64 -1.29
C GLU A 295 46.12 0.51 -2.24
N THR A 296 44.86 0.07 -2.19
CA THR A 296 44.29 -1.00 -3.04
C THR A 296 42.91 -0.57 -3.59
N PRO A 297 42.86 0.21 -4.70
CA PRO A 297 41.63 0.89 -5.16
C PRO A 297 40.44 0.00 -5.55
N THR A 298 40.67 -1.30 -5.78
CA THR A 298 39.64 -2.26 -6.19
C THR A 298 39.30 -3.28 -5.10
N TYR A 299 39.81 -3.12 -3.88
CA TYR A 299 39.67 -4.12 -2.81
C TYR A 299 38.18 -4.31 -2.42
N PRO A 300 37.54 -5.47 -2.74
CA PRO A 300 36.09 -5.61 -2.70
C PRO A 300 35.49 -5.36 -1.32
N GLU A 301 36.14 -5.86 -0.26
CA GLU A 301 35.62 -5.81 1.10
C GLU A 301 35.60 -4.37 1.65
N ALA A 302 36.58 -3.54 1.28
CA ALA A 302 36.57 -2.12 1.64
C ALA A 302 35.61 -1.28 0.76
N LEU A 303 35.37 -1.69 -0.49
CA LEU A 303 34.33 -1.09 -1.33
C LEU A 303 32.93 -1.41 -0.80
N ILE A 304 32.67 -2.66 -0.39
CA ILE A 304 31.42 -3.06 0.27
C ILE A 304 31.25 -2.32 1.59
N GLY A 305 32.31 -2.24 2.41
CA GLY A 305 32.29 -1.50 3.68
C GLY A 305 31.97 -0.02 3.50
N ARG A 306 32.63 0.67 2.56
CA ARG A 306 32.39 2.10 2.29
C ARG A 306 31.01 2.33 1.67
N GLY A 307 30.61 1.50 0.70
CA GLY A 307 29.26 1.56 0.12
C GLY A 307 28.16 1.35 1.16
N THR A 308 28.37 0.46 2.13
CA THR A 308 27.42 0.24 3.23
C THR A 308 27.34 1.46 4.16
N ALA A 309 28.46 2.12 4.46
CA ALA A 309 28.46 3.37 5.21
C ALA A 309 27.72 4.52 4.48
N TYR A 310 27.96 4.68 3.17
CA TYR A 310 27.21 5.63 2.33
C TYR A 310 25.71 5.32 2.31
N ALA A 311 25.32 4.04 2.19
CA ALA A 311 23.91 3.64 2.21
C ALA A 311 23.21 4.00 3.54
N PHE A 312 23.88 3.84 4.68
CA PHE A 312 23.35 4.28 5.98
C PHE A 312 23.30 5.82 6.12
N GLN A 313 24.18 6.56 5.45
CA GLN A 313 24.09 8.02 5.31
C GLN A 313 23.05 8.48 4.27
N ARG A 314 22.35 7.54 3.61
CA ARG A 314 21.42 7.75 2.48
C ARG A 314 22.06 8.27 1.19
N GLU A 315 23.39 8.22 1.06
CA GLU A 315 24.09 8.44 -0.21
C GLU A 315 24.01 7.18 -1.10
N LEU A 316 22.80 6.89 -1.59
CA LEU A 316 22.50 5.65 -2.32
C LEU A 316 23.27 5.55 -3.64
N ASP A 317 23.47 6.66 -4.37
CA ASP A 317 24.30 6.69 -5.59
C ASP A 317 25.77 6.39 -5.31
N SER A 318 26.35 7.00 -4.26
CA SER A 318 27.72 6.74 -3.81
C SER A 318 27.89 5.25 -3.49
N ALA A 319 26.93 4.69 -2.75
CA ALA A 319 26.86 3.27 -2.39
C ALA A 319 26.78 2.34 -3.61
N ILE A 320 25.84 2.57 -4.53
CA ILE A 320 25.65 1.79 -5.76
C ILE A 320 26.91 1.84 -6.63
N SER A 321 27.60 2.98 -6.70
CA SER A 321 28.86 3.09 -7.44
C SER A 321 29.97 2.22 -6.84
N ASP A 322 30.09 2.15 -5.50
CA ASP A 322 31.10 1.35 -4.83
C ASP A 322 30.78 -0.15 -4.82
N PHE A 323 29.53 -0.55 -4.61
CA PHE A 323 29.11 -1.95 -4.79
C PHE A 323 29.34 -2.42 -6.24
N THR A 324 29.12 -1.54 -7.22
CA THR A 324 29.41 -1.85 -8.63
C THR A 324 30.91 -2.05 -8.88
N LYS A 325 31.79 -1.26 -8.26
CA LYS A 325 33.25 -1.48 -8.31
C LYS A 325 33.65 -2.79 -7.62
N ALA A 326 33.01 -3.12 -6.50
CA ALA A 326 33.26 -4.38 -5.79
C ALA A 326 32.91 -5.59 -6.67
N ILE A 327 31.73 -5.57 -7.31
CA ILE A 327 31.28 -6.58 -8.29
C ILE A 327 32.21 -6.65 -9.50
N GLN A 328 32.70 -5.50 -10.00
CA GLN A 328 33.66 -5.48 -11.12
C GLN A 328 35.02 -6.09 -10.75
N SER A 329 35.49 -5.93 -9.52
CA SER A 329 36.76 -6.53 -9.06
C SER A 329 36.61 -7.97 -8.56
N ASN A 330 35.43 -8.36 -8.08
CA ASN A 330 35.11 -9.73 -7.67
C ASN A 330 33.63 -10.03 -7.99
N PRO A 331 33.32 -10.58 -9.18
CA PRO A 331 31.95 -10.92 -9.56
C PRO A 331 31.27 -11.96 -8.64
N SER A 332 32.06 -12.71 -7.86
CA SER A 332 31.58 -13.71 -6.90
C SER A 332 31.27 -13.15 -5.51
N ALA A 333 31.37 -11.84 -5.30
CA ALA A 333 31.03 -11.19 -4.03
C ALA A 333 29.50 -11.06 -3.85
N GLY A 334 28.82 -12.14 -3.44
CA GLY A 334 27.35 -12.19 -3.26
C GLY A 334 26.78 -11.05 -2.40
N GLU A 335 27.45 -10.68 -1.31
CA GLU A 335 27.04 -9.55 -0.45
C GLU A 335 27.05 -8.21 -1.20
N ALA A 336 27.95 -7.99 -2.17
CA ALA A 336 27.96 -6.78 -2.99
C ALA A 336 26.74 -6.69 -3.90
N TRP A 337 26.30 -7.83 -4.47
CA TRP A 337 25.06 -7.93 -5.24
C TRP A 337 23.85 -7.65 -4.33
N LYS A 338 23.78 -8.27 -3.14
CA LYS A 338 22.69 -8.03 -2.17
C LYS A 338 22.57 -6.56 -1.79
N ARG A 339 23.68 -5.94 -1.37
CA ARG A 339 23.73 -4.54 -0.92
C ARG A 339 23.40 -3.55 -2.05
N ARG A 340 23.84 -3.83 -3.29
CA ARG A 340 23.44 -3.01 -4.45
C ARG A 340 21.94 -3.14 -4.73
N GLY A 341 21.38 -4.35 -4.66
CA GLY A 341 19.95 -4.60 -4.78
C GLY A 341 19.13 -3.84 -3.73
N GLN A 342 19.54 -3.87 -2.46
CA GLN A 342 18.92 -3.09 -1.37
C GLN A 342 18.98 -1.57 -1.64
N ALA A 343 20.14 -1.03 -2.04
CA ALA A 343 20.28 0.40 -2.33
C ALA A 343 19.43 0.84 -3.54
N ARG A 344 19.37 0.01 -4.59
CA ARG A 344 18.52 0.21 -5.77
C ARG A 344 17.04 0.17 -5.45
N ALA A 345 16.61 -0.77 -4.62
CA ALA A 345 15.23 -0.84 -4.13
C ALA A 345 14.83 0.40 -3.33
N ALA A 346 15.77 1.03 -2.62
CA ALA A 346 15.55 2.29 -1.91
C ALA A 346 15.47 3.52 -2.84
N LEU A 347 16.10 3.49 -4.03
CA LEU A 347 15.90 4.48 -5.10
C LEU A 347 14.66 4.22 -5.98
N GLY A 348 14.03 3.05 -5.88
CA GLY A 348 12.92 2.64 -6.75
C GLY A 348 13.34 1.97 -8.06
N GLU A 349 14.63 1.65 -8.25
CA GLU A 349 15.16 0.81 -9.34
C GLU A 349 14.77 -0.66 -9.15
N PHE A 350 13.47 -0.96 -9.10
CA PHE A 350 12.98 -2.26 -8.64
C PHE A 350 13.36 -3.44 -9.55
N LYS A 351 13.47 -3.25 -10.88
CA LYS A 351 13.83 -4.35 -11.79
C LYS A 351 15.30 -4.73 -11.60
N GLU A 352 16.14 -3.71 -11.57
CA GLU A 352 17.58 -3.78 -11.39
C GLU A 352 17.93 -4.33 -10.00
N ALA A 353 17.11 -4.01 -8.98
CA ALA A 353 17.18 -4.61 -7.65
C ALA A 353 16.77 -6.10 -7.64
N ILE A 354 15.71 -6.49 -8.35
CA ILE A 354 15.30 -7.91 -8.47
C ILE A 354 16.39 -8.72 -9.18
N GLU A 355 17.02 -8.17 -10.22
CA GLU A 355 18.15 -8.80 -10.92
C GLU A 355 19.37 -8.98 -9.98
N ASP A 356 19.74 -7.93 -9.23
CA ASP A 356 20.85 -7.98 -8.27
C ASP A 356 20.60 -8.96 -7.11
N LEU A 357 19.40 -8.96 -6.53
CA LEU A 357 19.01 -9.89 -5.45
C LEU A 357 18.90 -11.34 -5.94
N THR A 358 18.47 -11.54 -7.20
CA THR A 358 18.49 -12.86 -7.85
C THR A 358 19.92 -13.35 -8.05
N LYS A 359 20.86 -12.45 -8.41
CA LYS A 359 22.29 -12.80 -8.48
C LYS A 359 22.89 -13.11 -7.10
N ALA A 360 22.46 -12.42 -6.04
CA ALA A 360 22.90 -12.76 -4.68
C ALA A 360 22.43 -14.18 -4.26
N LEU A 361 21.22 -14.60 -4.63
CA LEU A 361 20.70 -15.96 -4.39
C LEU A 361 21.42 -17.07 -5.18
N GLU A 362 22.18 -16.76 -6.24
CA GLU A 362 23.06 -17.74 -6.91
C GLU A 362 24.28 -18.09 -6.04
N PHE A 363 24.69 -17.21 -5.12
CA PHE A 363 25.80 -17.43 -4.19
C PHE A 363 25.33 -17.97 -2.83
N GLU A 364 24.15 -17.54 -2.35
CA GLU A 364 23.52 -18.07 -1.12
C GLU A 364 22.10 -18.63 -1.38
N PRO A 365 21.98 -19.85 -1.93
CA PRO A 365 20.67 -20.41 -2.28
C PRO A 365 19.77 -20.61 -1.04
N ASN A 366 18.56 -20.04 -1.08
CA ASN A 366 17.57 -20.04 0.01
C ASN A 366 17.94 -19.17 1.24
N SER A 367 18.88 -18.22 1.12
CA SER A 367 19.19 -17.27 2.21
C SER A 367 17.93 -16.48 2.62
N PRO A 368 17.43 -16.58 3.87
CA PRO A 368 16.15 -15.97 4.27
C PRO A 368 16.17 -14.44 4.14
N ASP A 369 17.31 -13.82 4.44
CA ASP A 369 17.57 -12.38 4.29
C ASP A 369 17.35 -11.90 2.84
N ILE A 370 17.95 -12.59 1.87
CA ILE A 370 17.84 -12.22 0.45
C ILE A 370 16.44 -12.54 -0.11
N LEU A 371 15.82 -13.64 0.32
CA LEU A 371 14.43 -13.97 -0.02
C LEU A 371 13.45 -12.94 0.55
N HIS A 372 13.65 -12.49 1.78
CA HIS A 372 12.84 -11.45 2.41
C HIS A 372 12.91 -10.15 1.60
N GLU A 373 14.12 -9.67 1.32
CA GLU A 373 14.33 -8.44 0.54
C GLU A 373 13.78 -8.55 -0.88
N ARG A 374 14.06 -9.64 -1.61
CA ARG A 374 13.53 -9.82 -2.97
C ARG A 374 12.00 -9.94 -2.97
N GLY A 375 11.42 -10.56 -1.95
CA GLY A 375 9.99 -10.59 -1.71
C GLY A 375 9.37 -9.20 -1.51
N ILE A 376 10.01 -8.34 -0.70
CA ILE A 376 9.59 -6.93 -0.52
C ILE A 376 9.69 -6.15 -1.83
N VAL A 377 10.77 -6.32 -2.60
CA VAL A 377 10.94 -5.63 -3.88
C VAL A 377 9.93 -6.12 -4.92
N ASN A 378 9.68 -7.42 -5.02
CA ASN A 378 8.63 -7.99 -5.87
C ASN A 378 7.24 -7.45 -5.48
N PHE A 379 6.93 -7.34 -4.19
CA PHE A 379 5.67 -6.74 -3.70
C PHE A 379 5.54 -5.27 -4.10
N LYS A 380 6.60 -4.46 -3.92
CA LYS A 380 6.63 -3.04 -4.34
C LYS A 380 6.53 -2.88 -5.86
N PHE A 381 7.14 -3.80 -6.62
CA PHE A 381 7.05 -3.90 -8.07
C PHE A 381 5.70 -4.43 -8.58
N LYS A 382 4.82 -4.90 -7.68
CA LYS A 382 3.48 -5.45 -7.94
C LYS A 382 3.50 -6.80 -8.69
N ASP A 383 4.59 -7.56 -8.54
CA ASP A 383 4.65 -8.98 -8.87
C ASP A 383 4.40 -9.81 -7.60
N TYR A 384 3.13 -9.85 -7.20
CA TYR A 384 2.66 -10.53 -5.99
C TYR A 384 2.85 -12.05 -6.03
N ASN A 385 2.89 -12.67 -7.22
CA ASN A 385 3.20 -14.09 -7.37
C ASN A 385 4.65 -14.39 -7.01
N SER A 386 5.61 -13.64 -7.55
CA SER A 386 7.03 -13.78 -7.20
C SER A 386 7.29 -13.40 -5.74
N ALA A 387 6.60 -12.39 -5.22
CA ALA A 387 6.64 -12.04 -3.79
C ALA A 387 6.11 -13.17 -2.91
N LEU A 388 5.00 -13.82 -3.31
CA LEU A 388 4.40 -14.92 -2.56
C LEU A 388 5.36 -16.11 -2.47
N GLU A 389 6.05 -16.47 -3.56
CA GLU A 389 7.04 -17.55 -3.56
C GLU A 389 8.23 -17.24 -2.65
N ASP A 390 8.84 -16.06 -2.79
CA ASP A 390 9.98 -15.60 -1.99
C ASP A 390 9.63 -15.55 -0.49
N LEU A 391 8.55 -14.85 -0.13
CA LEU A 391 8.17 -14.65 1.27
C LEU A 391 7.67 -15.95 1.91
N SER A 392 6.91 -16.77 1.19
CA SER A 392 6.52 -18.12 1.66
C SER A 392 7.73 -19.04 1.85
N THR A 393 8.83 -18.82 1.13
CA THR A 393 10.06 -19.59 1.30
C THR A 393 10.90 -19.04 2.45
N CYS A 394 10.95 -17.71 2.62
CA CYS A 394 11.56 -17.06 3.78
C CYS A 394 10.95 -17.57 5.09
N VAL A 395 9.63 -17.46 5.29
CA VAL A 395 8.99 -17.86 6.57
C VAL A 395 9.07 -19.37 6.86
N LYS A 396 9.28 -20.21 5.84
CA LYS A 396 9.55 -21.65 6.05
C LYS A 396 10.95 -21.92 6.60
N ARG A 397 11.92 -21.04 6.30
CA ARG A 397 13.32 -21.13 6.75
C ARG A 397 13.53 -20.40 8.08
N ASP A 398 13.14 -19.13 8.13
CA ASP A 398 13.07 -18.33 9.36
C ASP A 398 11.61 -18.07 9.76
N LYS A 399 11.12 -18.93 10.65
CA LYS A 399 9.76 -18.87 11.20
C LYS A 399 9.55 -17.75 12.23
N LYS A 400 10.56 -16.95 12.57
CA LYS A 400 10.46 -15.85 13.54
C LYS A 400 10.50 -14.47 12.88
N ASN A 401 10.67 -14.40 11.55
CA ASN A 401 10.74 -13.13 10.83
C ASN A 401 9.35 -12.47 10.69
N SER A 402 8.98 -11.66 11.68
CA SER A 402 7.71 -10.92 11.74
C SER A 402 7.50 -9.97 10.55
N SER A 403 8.58 -9.45 9.96
CA SER A 403 8.53 -8.61 8.76
C SER A 403 8.16 -9.43 7.52
N ALA A 404 8.77 -10.61 7.35
CA ALA A 404 8.42 -11.53 6.27
C ALA A 404 6.97 -12.02 6.36
N HIS A 405 6.49 -12.37 7.55
CA HIS A 405 5.07 -12.68 7.78
C HIS A 405 4.14 -11.50 7.44
N THR A 406 4.56 -10.27 7.73
CA THR A 406 3.77 -9.06 7.43
C THR A 406 3.70 -8.77 5.92
N TYR A 407 4.81 -8.83 5.20
CA TYR A 407 4.79 -8.69 3.74
C TYR A 407 4.11 -9.87 3.04
N LEU A 408 4.17 -11.07 3.60
CA LEU A 408 3.40 -12.23 3.13
C LEU A 408 1.90 -11.99 3.29
N GLY A 409 1.46 -11.44 4.44
CA GLY A 409 0.09 -11.02 4.67
C GLY A 409 -0.40 -9.98 3.67
N LEU A 410 0.40 -8.93 3.41
CA LEU A 410 0.09 -7.92 2.38
C LEU A 410 -0.01 -8.52 0.97
N THR A 411 0.90 -9.45 0.63
CA THR A 411 0.91 -10.13 -0.67
C THR A 411 -0.32 -11.02 -0.85
N LEU A 412 -0.69 -11.78 0.18
CA LEU A 412 -1.91 -12.59 0.20
C LEU A 412 -3.18 -11.73 0.12
N SER A 413 -3.20 -10.55 0.75
CA SER A 413 -4.29 -9.59 0.64
C SER A 413 -4.47 -9.10 -0.80
N ALA A 414 -3.38 -8.70 -1.48
CA ALA A 414 -3.41 -8.32 -2.88
C ALA A 414 -3.88 -9.46 -3.79
N LEU A 415 -3.47 -10.70 -3.51
CA LEU A 415 -3.92 -11.92 -4.19
C LEU A 415 -5.31 -12.41 -3.72
N GLY A 416 -6.04 -11.64 -2.92
CA GLY A 416 -7.41 -11.88 -2.47
C GLY A 416 -7.59 -13.02 -1.46
N GLU A 417 -6.51 -13.54 -0.89
CA GLU A 417 -6.49 -14.63 0.10
C GLU A 417 -6.66 -14.10 1.54
N TYR A 418 -7.64 -13.21 1.74
CA TYR A 418 -7.78 -12.36 2.93
C TYR A 418 -7.75 -13.09 4.29
N LYS A 419 -8.22 -14.34 4.38
CA LYS A 419 -8.17 -15.11 5.63
C LYS A 419 -6.73 -15.53 5.97
N ARG A 420 -5.96 -16.00 4.99
CA ARG A 420 -4.53 -16.30 5.15
C ARG A 420 -3.75 -15.02 5.41
N ALA A 421 -4.11 -13.90 4.79
CA ALA A 421 -3.52 -12.60 5.08
C ALA A 421 -3.70 -12.21 6.57
N GLU A 422 -4.92 -12.35 7.11
CA GLU A 422 -5.21 -12.14 8.54
C GLU A 422 -4.37 -13.07 9.43
N ASP A 423 -4.27 -14.36 9.08
CA ASP A 423 -3.49 -15.34 9.85
C ASP A 423 -1.98 -15.05 9.86
N GLU A 424 -1.38 -14.73 8.70
CA GLU A 424 0.05 -14.39 8.61
C GLU A 424 0.39 -13.10 9.37
N HIS A 425 -0.46 -12.07 9.30
CA HIS A 425 -0.28 -10.87 10.13
C HIS A 425 -0.35 -11.17 11.63
N LEU A 426 -1.27 -12.03 12.07
CA LEU A 426 -1.37 -12.46 13.47
C LEU A 426 -0.16 -13.31 13.91
N ILE A 427 0.44 -14.08 13.00
CA ILE A 427 1.70 -14.80 13.24
C ILE A 427 2.87 -13.81 13.39
N GLY A 428 2.95 -12.77 12.55
CA GLY A 428 3.95 -11.70 12.68
C GLY A 428 3.86 -10.99 14.04
N ILE A 429 2.66 -10.56 14.43
CA ILE A 429 2.39 -9.94 15.76
C ILE A 429 2.75 -10.88 16.91
N LYS A 430 2.55 -12.20 16.76
CA LYS A 430 2.89 -13.18 17.78
C LYS A 430 4.41 -13.34 18.00
N TYR A 431 5.22 -13.12 16.97
CA TYR A 431 6.69 -13.22 17.08
C TYR A 431 7.35 -11.89 17.45
N ASP A 432 6.78 -10.76 17.04
CA ASP A 432 7.14 -9.43 17.55
C ASP A 432 5.88 -8.56 17.71
N GLU A 433 5.39 -8.46 18.95
CA GLU A 433 4.24 -7.61 19.29
C GLU A 433 4.59 -6.12 19.21
N SER A 434 5.88 -5.76 19.34
CA SER A 434 6.36 -4.37 19.33
C SER A 434 6.49 -3.77 17.93
N LEU A 435 6.50 -4.61 16.88
CA LEU A 435 6.57 -4.17 15.48
C LEU A 435 5.24 -3.54 15.03
N LEU A 436 5.11 -2.23 15.27
CA LEU A 436 3.93 -1.41 14.99
C LEU A 436 3.42 -1.52 13.53
N ASP A 437 4.31 -1.77 12.56
CA ASP A 437 3.94 -1.98 11.16
C ASP A 437 3.06 -3.22 10.95
N CYS A 438 3.28 -4.30 11.71
CA CYS A 438 2.40 -5.49 11.70
C CYS A 438 0.95 -5.11 12.01
N TRP A 439 0.76 -4.30 13.06
CA TRP A 439 -0.55 -3.80 13.50
C TRP A 439 -1.14 -2.82 12.48
N ALA A 440 -0.35 -1.91 11.91
CA ALA A 440 -0.82 -0.97 10.89
C ALA A 440 -1.29 -1.68 9.61
N HIS A 441 -0.57 -2.71 9.17
CA HIS A 441 -0.94 -3.49 7.98
C HIS A 441 -2.15 -4.40 8.22
N LEU A 442 -2.29 -5.00 9.41
CA LEU A 442 -3.50 -5.74 9.79
C LEU A 442 -4.73 -4.80 9.89
N ALA A 443 -4.56 -3.59 10.42
CA ALA A 443 -5.61 -2.59 10.45
C ALA A 443 -6.00 -2.09 9.05
N GLN A 444 -5.05 -1.97 8.12
CA GLN A 444 -5.31 -1.67 6.71
C GLN A 444 -6.12 -2.81 6.04
N LEU A 445 -5.77 -4.09 6.28
CA LEU A 445 -6.56 -5.23 5.81
C LEU A 445 -8.00 -5.16 6.32
N TYR A 446 -8.22 -4.83 7.59
CA TYR A 446 -9.57 -4.63 8.14
C TYR A 446 -10.29 -3.40 7.57
N LEU A 447 -9.56 -2.35 7.18
CA LEU A 447 -10.13 -1.17 6.50
C LEU A 447 -10.61 -1.53 5.09
N ASP A 448 -9.78 -2.23 4.32
CA ASP A 448 -10.06 -2.66 2.95
C ASP A 448 -11.21 -3.68 2.87
N LEU A 449 -11.34 -4.53 3.91
CA LEU A 449 -12.47 -5.44 4.10
C LEU A 449 -13.73 -4.75 4.65
N ALA A 450 -13.66 -3.49 5.07
CA ALA A 450 -14.71 -2.74 5.78
C ALA A 450 -15.18 -3.39 7.09
N SER A 451 -14.24 -3.83 7.93
CA SER A 451 -14.45 -4.45 9.25
C SER A 451 -14.09 -3.49 10.41
N PRO A 452 -14.95 -2.50 10.73
CA PRO A 452 -14.61 -1.38 11.62
C PRO A 452 -14.25 -1.79 13.05
N GLU A 453 -14.91 -2.81 13.61
CA GLU A 453 -14.68 -3.25 14.99
C GLU A 453 -13.30 -3.91 15.15
N LYS A 454 -12.94 -4.82 14.24
CA LYS A 454 -11.61 -5.44 14.20
C LYS A 454 -10.50 -4.40 14.00
N LEU A 455 -10.72 -3.44 13.11
CA LEU A 455 -9.80 -2.32 12.87
C LEU A 455 -9.57 -1.51 14.15
N LEU A 456 -10.64 -1.08 14.83
CA LEU A 456 -10.52 -0.25 16.03
C LEU A 456 -9.77 -0.97 17.15
N ASN A 457 -10.07 -2.26 17.40
CA ASN A 457 -9.35 -3.07 18.38
C ASN A 457 -7.85 -3.23 18.04
N CYS A 458 -7.54 -3.41 16.74
CA CYS A 458 -6.18 -3.53 16.23
C CYS A 458 -5.37 -2.23 16.41
N LEU A 459 -5.99 -1.08 16.18
CA LEU A 459 -5.33 0.23 16.35
C LEU A 459 -5.31 0.70 17.80
N GLU A 460 -6.25 0.27 18.65
CA GLU A 460 -6.13 0.46 20.11
C GLU A 460 -4.89 -0.26 20.64
N LYS A 461 -4.62 -1.49 20.17
CA LYS A 461 -3.39 -2.22 20.53
C LYS A 461 -2.12 -1.51 20.06
N ALA A 462 -2.07 -1.03 18.82
CA ALA A 462 -0.94 -0.22 18.34
C ALA A 462 -0.69 1.03 19.21
N ILE A 463 -1.75 1.72 19.63
CA ILE A 463 -1.68 2.92 20.48
C ILE A 463 -1.32 2.59 21.94
N GLN A 464 -1.64 1.38 22.43
CA GLN A 464 -1.18 0.87 23.73
C GLN A 464 0.33 0.57 23.73
N ILE A 465 0.91 0.23 22.58
CA ILE A 465 2.35 -0.02 22.40
C ILE A 465 3.11 1.32 22.23
N ASP A 466 2.69 2.18 21.30
CA ASP A 466 3.16 3.56 21.21
C ASP A 466 2.05 4.58 20.91
N SER A 467 1.72 5.37 21.94
CA SER A 467 0.83 6.53 21.87
C SER A 467 1.24 7.64 20.89
N ARG A 468 2.48 7.60 20.34
CA ARG A 468 2.99 8.53 19.33
C ARG A 468 2.95 7.99 17.90
N PHE A 469 2.44 6.78 17.69
CA PHE A 469 2.36 6.16 16.36
C PHE A 469 1.28 6.82 15.47
N ALA A 470 1.68 7.90 14.78
CA ALA A 470 0.81 8.74 13.94
C ALA A 470 -0.04 7.95 12.94
N LYS A 471 0.53 6.86 12.38
CA LYS A 471 -0.15 5.98 11.42
C LYS A 471 -1.44 5.37 11.96
N ALA A 472 -1.51 5.04 13.25
CA ALA A 472 -2.74 4.51 13.86
C ALA A 472 -3.85 5.58 13.93
N TYR A 473 -3.50 6.82 14.29
CA TYR A 473 -4.44 7.94 14.29
C TYR A 473 -4.90 8.30 12.86
N HIS A 474 -3.99 8.25 11.89
CA HIS A 474 -4.30 8.40 10.47
C HIS A 474 -5.29 7.31 9.98
N LEU A 475 -5.05 6.03 10.26
CA LEU A 475 -5.94 4.93 9.87
C LEU A 475 -7.33 5.03 10.55
N ARG A 476 -7.41 5.43 11.83
CA ARG A 476 -8.69 5.75 12.50
C ARG A 476 -9.39 6.96 11.86
N GLY A 477 -8.61 7.95 11.42
CA GLY A 477 -9.08 9.09 10.63
C GLY A 477 -9.71 8.69 9.29
N ILE A 478 -9.06 7.79 8.53
CA ILE A 478 -9.61 7.24 7.27
C ILE A 478 -10.89 6.45 7.54
N LEU A 479 -10.92 5.59 8.57
CA LEU A 479 -12.14 4.87 8.93
C LEU A 479 -13.31 5.84 9.20
N TYR A 480 -13.10 6.83 10.06
CA TYR A 480 -14.17 7.78 10.40
C TYR A 480 -14.57 8.66 9.21
N HIS A 481 -13.63 9.09 8.36
CA HIS A 481 -13.94 9.79 7.10
C HIS A 481 -14.85 8.94 6.21
N GLY A 482 -14.48 7.67 5.95
CA GLY A 482 -15.26 6.77 5.12
C GLY A 482 -16.64 6.42 5.69
N MET A 483 -16.80 6.43 7.02
CA MET A 483 -18.10 6.31 7.70
C MET A 483 -18.96 7.58 7.65
N GLY A 484 -18.45 8.68 7.09
CA GLY A 484 -19.09 10.00 7.08
C GLY A 484 -18.99 10.74 8.42
N ARG A 485 -18.20 10.23 9.38
CA ARG A 485 -17.99 10.76 10.74
C ARG A 485 -16.91 11.83 10.78
N HIS A 486 -17.12 12.92 10.05
CA HIS A 486 -16.08 13.90 9.76
C HIS A 486 -15.53 14.60 11.02
N ARG A 487 -16.34 14.86 12.05
CA ARG A 487 -15.86 15.43 13.33
C ARG A 487 -14.95 14.47 14.09
N SER A 488 -15.27 13.17 14.09
CA SER A 488 -14.38 12.15 14.66
C SER A 488 -13.08 12.05 13.86
N ALA A 489 -13.15 12.07 12.53
CA ALA A 489 -11.98 12.05 11.65
C ALA A 489 -11.06 13.27 11.87
N ILE A 490 -11.61 14.49 11.97
CA ILE A 490 -10.84 15.71 12.26
C ILE A 490 -10.05 15.59 13.56
N LYS A 491 -10.64 15.00 14.60
CA LYS A 491 -9.98 14.78 15.88
C LYS A 491 -8.76 13.87 15.73
N GLU A 492 -8.95 12.68 15.15
CA GLU A 492 -7.86 11.70 15.01
C GLU A 492 -6.76 12.20 14.04
N LEU A 493 -7.13 12.78 12.89
CA LEU A 493 -6.17 13.35 11.94
C LEU A 493 -5.41 14.55 12.52
N SER A 494 -6.02 15.33 13.40
CA SER A 494 -5.30 16.40 14.12
C SER A 494 -4.30 15.84 15.13
N ILE A 495 -4.56 14.68 15.75
CA ILE A 495 -3.58 14.00 16.61
C ILE A 495 -2.43 13.47 15.76
N ALA A 496 -2.69 12.81 14.63
CA ALA A 496 -1.65 12.37 13.69
C ALA A 496 -0.73 13.53 13.29
N LEU A 497 -1.31 14.69 12.95
CA LEU A 497 -0.59 15.92 12.58
C LEU A 497 0.12 16.63 13.77
N THR A 498 -0.04 16.18 15.02
CA THR A 498 0.84 16.63 16.12
C THR A 498 2.18 15.89 16.15
N TYR A 499 2.25 14.70 15.53
CA TYR A 499 3.46 13.87 15.46
C TYR A 499 4.11 13.94 14.08
N GLU A 500 3.32 13.89 13.01
CA GLU A 500 3.76 13.99 11.60
C GLU A 500 3.12 15.22 10.94
N SER A 501 3.60 16.43 11.30
CA SER A 501 2.98 17.70 10.87
C SER A 501 2.96 17.96 9.36
N SER A 502 3.81 17.26 8.59
CA SER A 502 3.92 17.34 7.13
C SER A 502 3.25 16.19 6.36
N SER A 503 2.43 15.33 6.99
CA SER A 503 1.66 14.32 6.24
C SER A 503 0.61 14.98 5.35
N ILE A 504 0.92 15.01 4.04
CA ILE A 504 0.02 15.45 2.97
C ILE A 504 -1.30 14.69 2.98
N GLU A 505 -1.27 13.39 3.29
CA GLU A 505 -2.45 12.53 3.38
C GLU A 505 -3.37 12.99 4.52
N CYS A 506 -2.82 13.27 5.69
CA CYS A 506 -3.59 13.71 6.85
C CYS A 506 -4.13 15.14 6.69
N LEU A 507 -3.34 16.06 6.12
CA LEU A 507 -3.79 17.42 5.80
C LEU A 507 -4.92 17.39 4.77
N TYR A 508 -4.75 16.70 3.64
CA TYR A 508 -5.78 16.58 2.59
C TYR A 508 -7.09 15.96 3.13
N LEU A 509 -6.97 14.91 3.97
CA LEU A 509 -8.14 14.24 4.52
C LEU A 509 -8.83 15.05 5.63
N ARG A 510 -8.08 15.84 6.42
CA ARG A 510 -8.67 16.79 7.38
C ARG A 510 -9.34 17.97 6.67
N ALA A 511 -8.74 18.46 5.59
CA ALA A 511 -9.33 19.48 4.71
C ALA A 511 -10.66 18.99 4.11
N SER A 512 -10.71 17.74 3.66
CA SER A 512 -11.94 17.05 3.21
C SER A 512 -13.03 17.04 4.28
N CYS A 513 -12.69 16.64 5.51
CA CYS A 513 -13.64 16.64 6.62
C CYS A 513 -14.15 18.05 6.97
N HIS A 514 -13.26 19.05 7.08
CA HIS A 514 -13.67 20.44 7.33
C HIS A 514 -14.54 20.99 6.20
N HIS A 515 -14.28 20.59 4.95
CA HIS A 515 -15.09 20.95 3.79
C HIS A 515 -16.51 20.34 3.91
N ALA A 516 -16.62 19.04 4.19
CA ALA A 516 -17.90 18.36 4.34
C ALA A 516 -18.79 18.95 5.45
N ILE A 517 -18.21 19.36 6.58
CA ILE A 517 -18.97 19.97 7.70
C ILE A 517 -19.22 21.48 7.57
N GLY A 518 -18.81 22.11 6.46
CA GLY A 518 -19.00 23.54 6.20
C GLY A 518 -18.03 24.47 6.94
N GLU A 519 -16.95 23.94 7.51
CA GLU A 519 -15.90 24.71 8.20
C GLU A 519 -14.85 25.23 7.20
N TYR A 520 -15.30 25.85 6.11
CA TYR A 520 -14.51 26.19 4.91
C TYR A 520 -13.20 26.95 5.19
N LYS A 521 -13.12 27.77 6.26
CA LYS A 521 -11.88 28.46 6.64
C LYS A 521 -10.76 27.49 7.04
N ALA A 522 -11.09 26.41 7.77
CA ALA A 522 -10.13 25.38 8.15
C ALA A 522 -9.79 24.51 6.93
N ALA A 523 -10.80 24.11 6.15
CA ALA A 523 -10.60 23.34 4.93
C ALA A 523 -9.62 24.02 3.95
N ILE A 524 -9.82 25.30 3.66
CA ILE A 524 -8.97 26.06 2.73
C ILE A 524 -7.55 26.24 3.28
N LYS A 525 -7.38 26.40 4.61
CA LYS A 525 -6.05 26.42 5.23
C LYS A 525 -5.33 25.08 5.01
N ASP A 526 -5.97 23.97 5.36
CA ASP A 526 -5.37 22.64 5.22
C ASP A 526 -5.10 22.27 3.74
N TYR A 527 -5.92 22.73 2.78
CA TYR A 527 -5.63 22.58 1.35
C TYR A 527 -4.45 23.45 0.88
N ASP A 528 -4.28 24.66 1.42
CA ASP A 528 -3.12 25.50 1.11
C ASP A 528 -1.84 24.93 1.74
N ASP A 529 -1.92 24.43 2.98
CA ASP A 529 -0.82 23.69 3.62
C ASP A 529 -0.38 22.47 2.75
N VAL A 530 -1.30 21.80 2.05
CA VAL A 530 -0.98 20.71 1.10
C VAL A 530 -0.31 21.22 -0.17
N LEU A 531 -0.73 22.36 -0.71
CA LEU A 531 -0.21 22.93 -1.95
C LEU A 531 1.19 23.53 -1.77
N ASP A 532 1.51 24.00 -0.57
CA ASP A 532 2.81 24.59 -0.21
C ASP A 532 3.87 23.54 0.23
N LEU A 533 3.52 22.24 0.32
CA LEU A 533 4.47 21.17 0.67
C LEU A 533 5.41 20.80 -0.49
N GLU A 534 6.71 20.69 -0.17
CA GLU A 534 7.67 19.99 -1.03
C GLU A 534 7.45 18.46 -0.95
N LEU A 535 7.55 17.76 -2.08
CA LEU A 535 7.24 16.33 -2.16
C LEU A 535 8.47 15.43 -2.34
N ASP A 536 8.43 14.30 -1.65
CA ASP A 536 9.36 13.18 -1.74
C ASP A 536 8.99 12.15 -2.83
N SER A 537 7.75 12.15 -3.34
CA SER A 537 7.34 11.21 -4.40
C SER A 537 6.26 11.73 -5.36
N MET A 538 6.27 11.20 -6.58
CA MET A 538 5.25 11.49 -7.61
C MET A 538 3.87 10.93 -7.26
N ASP A 539 3.76 9.89 -6.43
CA ASP A 539 2.45 9.34 -6.02
C ASP A 539 1.67 10.35 -5.16
N LYS A 540 2.38 11.11 -4.32
CA LYS A 540 1.80 12.18 -3.48
C LYS A 540 1.37 13.41 -4.29
N PHE A 541 1.94 13.63 -5.48
CA PHE A 541 1.59 14.76 -6.36
C PHE A 541 0.12 14.76 -6.79
N VAL A 542 -0.50 13.58 -6.86
CA VAL A 542 -1.94 13.45 -7.13
C VAL A 542 -2.79 14.08 -6.02
N LEU A 543 -2.33 14.07 -4.76
CA LEU A 543 -3.03 14.71 -3.64
C LEU A 543 -2.93 16.25 -3.71
N GLN A 544 -1.81 16.81 -4.16
CA GLN A 544 -1.71 18.27 -4.44
C GLN A 544 -2.65 18.69 -5.57
N CYS A 545 -2.68 17.90 -6.65
CA CYS A 545 -3.63 18.12 -7.75
C CYS A 545 -5.08 18.07 -7.25
N LEU A 546 -5.44 17.10 -6.40
CA LEU A 546 -6.77 17.02 -5.79
C LEU A 546 -7.07 18.17 -4.81
N ALA A 547 -6.11 18.60 -4.00
CA ALA A 547 -6.26 19.72 -3.07
C ALA A 547 -6.61 21.02 -3.79
N PHE A 548 -6.01 21.28 -4.96
CA PHE A 548 -6.39 22.40 -5.83
C PHE A 548 -7.88 22.40 -6.17
N TYR A 549 -8.39 21.30 -6.75
CA TYR A 549 -9.80 21.23 -7.16
C TYR A 549 -10.72 21.30 -5.94
N GLN A 550 -10.36 20.64 -4.84
CA GLN A 550 -11.15 20.64 -3.61
C GLN A 550 -11.23 21.99 -2.92
N LYS A 551 -10.15 22.79 -2.95
CA LYS A 551 -10.16 24.19 -2.48
C LYS A 551 -11.11 25.05 -3.29
N GLU A 552 -11.11 24.94 -4.61
CA GLU A 552 -12.03 25.71 -5.47
C GLU A 552 -13.49 25.27 -5.23
N MET A 553 -13.76 23.97 -5.11
CA MET A 553 -15.09 23.47 -4.77
C MET A 553 -15.56 23.97 -3.38
N ALA A 554 -14.66 24.06 -2.40
CA ALA A 554 -14.97 24.63 -1.08
C ALA A 554 -15.31 26.14 -1.17
N LEU A 555 -14.61 26.91 -2.00
CA LEU A 555 -14.92 28.31 -2.26
C LEU A 555 -16.27 28.50 -2.97
N TYR A 556 -16.58 27.63 -3.93
CA TYR A 556 -17.86 27.61 -4.63
C TYR A 556 -19.03 27.29 -3.68
N ILE A 557 -18.96 26.17 -2.93
CA ILE A 557 -20.02 25.77 -2.00
C ILE A 557 -20.20 26.83 -0.90
N ALA A 558 -19.12 27.43 -0.39
CA ALA A 558 -19.18 28.56 0.53
C ALA A 558 -19.92 29.78 -0.06
N SER A 559 -19.74 30.09 -1.35
CA SER A 559 -20.43 31.21 -2.01
C SER A 559 -21.94 30.98 -2.15
N LYS A 560 -22.34 29.72 -2.36
CA LYS A 560 -23.74 29.26 -2.50
C LYS A 560 -24.45 29.05 -1.15
N ALA A 561 -23.73 29.09 -0.02
CA ALA A 561 -24.22 28.69 1.30
C ALA A 561 -25.54 29.36 1.73
N ASN A 562 -25.72 30.65 1.41
CA ASN A 562 -26.90 31.45 1.80
C ASN A 562 -27.98 31.51 0.70
N LEU A 563 -27.72 30.96 -0.49
CA LEU A 563 -28.71 30.85 -1.55
C LEU A 563 -29.60 29.63 -1.32
N GLU A 564 -30.76 29.63 -1.98
CA GLU A 564 -31.66 28.47 -1.97
C GLU A 564 -30.95 27.22 -2.53
N PHE A 565 -31.21 26.05 -1.96
CA PHE A 565 -30.66 24.79 -2.50
C PHE A 565 -31.28 24.40 -3.86
N SER A 566 -32.31 25.11 -4.33
CA SER A 566 -32.77 25.09 -5.72
C SER A 566 -31.74 25.66 -6.72
N GLN A 567 -30.84 26.55 -6.26
CA GLN A 567 -29.88 27.31 -7.06
C GLN A 567 -28.44 26.76 -6.97
N PHE A 568 -28.27 25.56 -6.42
CA PHE A 568 -27.02 24.83 -6.34
C PHE A 568 -26.90 23.87 -7.54
N ASN A 569 -25.97 24.15 -8.46
CA ASN A 569 -25.82 23.37 -9.69
C ASN A 569 -24.35 23.33 -10.15
N ILE A 570 -23.61 22.30 -9.73
CA ILE A 570 -22.19 22.13 -10.12
C ILE A 570 -22.04 21.98 -11.65
N ASP A 571 -22.99 21.33 -12.32
CA ASP A 571 -22.86 20.98 -13.74
C ASP A 571 -22.97 22.18 -14.69
N ASP A 572 -23.71 23.23 -14.31
CA ASP A 572 -23.80 24.46 -15.11
C ASP A 572 -23.02 25.65 -14.53
N ASP A 573 -22.77 25.70 -13.20
CA ASP A 573 -21.98 26.79 -12.58
C ASP A 573 -20.45 26.60 -12.68
N ILE A 574 -19.96 25.36 -12.85
CA ILE A 574 -18.53 25.04 -12.93
C ILE A 574 -18.13 24.65 -14.36
N ASP A 575 -17.01 25.24 -14.80
CA ASP A 575 -16.45 25.09 -16.14
C ASP A 575 -16.24 23.61 -16.54
N PRO A 576 -16.63 23.19 -17.77
CA PRO A 576 -16.43 21.83 -18.27
C PRO A 576 -14.99 21.31 -18.19
N LEU A 577 -13.99 22.15 -18.48
CA LEU A 577 -12.57 21.78 -18.45
C LEU A 577 -12.07 21.57 -17.02
N PHE A 578 -12.53 22.38 -16.07
CA PHE A 578 -12.25 22.17 -14.65
C PHE A 578 -12.82 20.84 -14.17
N LYS A 579 -14.10 20.54 -14.51
CA LYS A 579 -14.75 19.28 -14.12
C LYS A 579 -14.03 18.07 -14.72
N GLU A 580 -13.66 18.14 -16.00
CA GLU A 580 -12.93 17.06 -16.68
C GLU A 580 -11.58 16.77 -16.01
N TYR A 581 -10.78 17.81 -15.76
CA TYR A 581 -9.47 17.68 -15.11
C TYR A 581 -9.59 17.18 -13.66
N TRP A 582 -10.61 17.62 -12.93
CA TRP A 582 -10.92 17.12 -11.57
C TRP A 582 -11.33 15.64 -11.59
N CYS A 583 -12.21 15.23 -12.52
CA CYS A 583 -12.59 13.83 -12.71
C CYS A 583 -11.39 12.93 -13.01
N LYS A 584 -10.53 13.34 -13.95
CA LYS A 584 -9.30 12.63 -14.35
C LYS A 584 -8.14 12.77 -13.35
N ARG A 585 -8.24 13.66 -12.35
CA ARG A 585 -7.16 14.01 -11.39
C ARG A 585 -5.89 14.58 -12.05
N LEU A 586 -6.04 15.32 -13.16
CA LEU A 586 -4.91 15.90 -13.91
C LEU A 586 -4.25 17.07 -13.17
N HIS A 587 -3.03 17.41 -13.59
CA HIS A 587 -2.30 18.57 -13.07
C HIS A 587 -3.00 19.90 -13.42
N PRO A 588 -3.29 20.79 -12.45
CA PRO A 588 -4.17 21.93 -12.65
C PRO A 588 -3.63 23.08 -13.50
N LYS A 589 -2.36 23.09 -13.94
CA LYS A 589 -1.76 24.21 -14.71
C LYS A 589 -2.66 24.73 -15.83
N ASN A 590 -3.10 23.84 -16.73
CA ASN A 590 -3.91 24.20 -17.90
C ASN A 590 -5.29 24.76 -17.52
N VAL A 591 -5.82 24.39 -16.35
CA VAL A 591 -7.09 24.89 -15.80
C VAL A 591 -6.87 26.23 -15.12
N ALA A 592 -5.83 26.37 -14.31
CA ALA A 592 -5.50 27.60 -13.58
C ALA A 592 -5.19 28.79 -14.50
N GLU A 593 -4.69 28.53 -15.71
CA GLU A 593 -4.42 29.54 -16.75
C GLU A 593 -5.65 29.91 -17.60
N LYS A 594 -6.67 29.04 -17.69
CA LYS A 594 -7.80 29.18 -18.63
C LYS A 594 -9.17 29.38 -18.00
N VAL A 595 -9.39 28.87 -16.80
CA VAL A 595 -10.69 28.85 -16.12
C VAL A 595 -10.77 29.92 -15.04
N TYR A 596 -11.92 30.56 -14.92
CA TYR A 596 -12.18 31.54 -13.86
C TYR A 596 -12.10 30.90 -12.47
N ARG A 597 -11.16 31.41 -11.65
CA ARG A 597 -10.93 30.95 -10.27
C ARG A 597 -12.05 31.39 -9.34
N GLN A 598 -12.43 30.52 -8.40
CA GLN A 598 -13.50 30.81 -7.46
C GLN A 598 -13.10 31.98 -6.53
N PRO A 599 -14.03 32.88 -6.18
CA PRO A 599 -13.70 34.09 -5.43
C PRO A 599 -13.12 33.72 -4.05
N PRO A 600 -12.09 34.44 -3.55
CA PRO A 600 -11.50 34.16 -2.24
C PRO A 600 -12.54 34.18 -1.11
N LEU A 601 -12.36 33.34 -0.08
CA LEU A 601 -13.37 33.07 0.97
C LEU A 601 -13.95 34.34 1.63
N ARG A 602 -13.15 35.41 1.76
CA ARG A 602 -13.61 36.72 2.30
C ARG A 602 -14.72 37.36 1.46
N ILE A 603 -14.78 37.04 0.17
CA ILE A 603 -15.84 37.45 -0.77
C ILE A 603 -16.97 36.41 -0.75
N SER A 604 -16.67 35.12 -0.80
CA SER A 604 -17.69 34.04 -0.74
C SER A 604 -18.56 34.12 0.52
N LEU A 605 -18.00 34.53 1.66
CA LEU A 605 -18.73 34.70 2.93
C LEU A 605 -19.27 36.13 3.17
N ARG A 606 -19.11 37.08 2.22
CA ARG A 606 -19.79 38.39 2.30
C ARG A 606 -21.30 38.28 2.02
N SER A 607 -21.75 37.23 1.34
CA SER A 607 -23.17 36.94 1.08
C SER A 607 -23.93 36.39 2.31
N GLY A 608 -23.23 36.09 3.40
CA GLY A 608 -23.83 35.69 4.68
C GLY A 608 -22.90 34.79 5.49
N ARG A 609 -22.93 34.96 6.82
CA ARG A 609 -22.17 34.12 7.76
C ARG A 609 -23.07 32.98 8.24
N LEU A 610 -22.67 31.73 7.99
CA LEU A 610 -23.23 30.59 8.71
C LEU A 610 -22.94 30.75 10.22
N SER A 611 -23.96 30.82 11.05
CA SER A 611 -23.83 30.96 12.49
C SER A 611 -23.81 29.60 13.16
N LYS A 612 -22.96 29.43 14.18
CA LYS A 612 -22.99 28.23 15.04
C LYS A 612 -24.32 28.06 15.81
N GLN A 613 -25.21 29.05 15.77
CA GLN A 613 -26.54 29.00 16.38
C GLN A 613 -27.62 28.38 15.45
N ASP A 614 -27.37 28.26 14.14
CA ASP A 614 -28.36 27.87 13.14
C ASP A 614 -28.70 26.35 13.15
N PHE A 615 -27.93 25.56 13.89
CA PHE A 615 -27.98 24.09 13.88
C PHE A 615 -29.06 23.48 14.81
N LYS A 616 -29.96 24.29 15.37
CA LYS A 616 -31.07 23.82 16.21
C LYS A 616 -32.29 23.45 15.36
N PHE A 617 -32.35 22.20 14.92
CA PHE A 617 -33.48 21.67 14.16
C PHE A 617 -34.80 21.71 14.95
N THR A 618 -35.87 22.12 14.29
CA THR A 618 -37.24 22.01 14.80
C THR A 618 -37.66 20.54 14.93
N LYS A 619 -38.68 20.25 15.76
CA LYS A 619 -39.23 18.89 15.91
C LYS A 619 -39.57 18.23 14.55
N HIS A 620 -40.12 19.00 13.62
CA HIS A 620 -40.48 18.52 12.27
C HIS A 620 -39.24 18.18 11.42
N GLN A 621 -38.20 19.03 11.43
CA GLN A 621 -36.92 18.71 10.79
C GLN A 621 -36.28 17.47 11.41
N THR A 622 -36.27 17.32 12.74
CA THR A 622 -35.74 16.12 13.41
C THR A 622 -36.50 14.85 13.02
N THR A 623 -37.84 14.89 12.94
CA THR A 623 -38.63 13.75 12.43
C THR A 623 -38.32 13.43 10.97
N LEU A 624 -38.14 14.45 10.12
CA LEU A 624 -37.76 14.28 8.72
C LEU A 624 -36.34 13.66 8.57
N LEU A 625 -35.39 14.08 9.40
CA LEU A 625 -34.02 13.54 9.41
C LEU A 625 -34.01 12.05 9.84
N LEU A 626 -34.78 11.69 10.87
CA LEU A 626 -34.93 10.29 11.29
C LEU A 626 -35.60 9.41 10.22
N ALA A 627 -36.58 9.94 9.49
CA ALA A 627 -37.16 9.26 8.34
C ALA A 627 -36.14 9.08 7.20
N ALA A 628 -35.36 10.12 6.90
CA ALA A 628 -34.31 10.06 5.90
C ALA A 628 -33.23 9.04 6.25
N ASP A 629 -32.73 9.01 7.50
CA ASP A 629 -31.74 8.02 7.93
C ASP A 629 -32.25 6.59 7.78
N SER A 630 -33.53 6.35 8.10
CA SER A 630 -34.20 5.05 7.99
C SER A 630 -34.37 4.58 6.53
N ILE A 631 -34.76 5.49 5.63
CA ILE A 631 -34.92 5.20 4.19
C ILE A 631 -33.54 5.04 3.54
N GLY A 632 -32.63 5.98 3.76
CA GLY A 632 -31.35 6.01 3.06
C GLY A 632 -30.34 4.96 3.51
N LYS A 633 -30.47 4.39 4.71
CA LYS A 633 -29.69 3.20 5.12
C LYS A 633 -29.86 2.01 4.17
N LYS A 634 -30.94 1.98 3.38
CA LYS A 634 -31.26 0.91 2.42
C LYS A 634 -30.36 0.91 1.18
N ILE A 635 -29.62 1.99 0.91
CA ILE A 635 -28.61 2.03 -0.16
C ILE A 635 -27.37 1.18 0.16
N GLN A 636 -27.19 0.74 1.41
CA GLN A 636 -25.98 0.07 1.85
C GLN A 636 -25.90 -1.35 1.27
N TYR A 637 -24.87 -1.60 0.46
CA TYR A 637 -24.45 -2.95 0.14
C TYR A 637 -23.85 -3.64 1.37
N ASN A 638 -24.39 -4.81 1.70
CA ASN A 638 -23.85 -5.69 2.73
C ASN A 638 -22.84 -6.65 2.09
N CYS A 639 -21.72 -6.08 1.62
CA CYS A 639 -20.66 -6.75 0.86
C CYS A 639 -19.28 -6.29 1.34
N ARG A 640 -18.25 -7.12 1.15
CA ARG A 640 -16.87 -6.80 1.60
C ARG A 640 -16.33 -5.50 0.99
N GLY A 641 -15.68 -4.69 1.81
CA GLY A 641 -15.11 -3.40 1.41
C GLY A 641 -16.12 -2.26 1.23
N PHE A 642 -17.43 -2.48 1.43
CA PHE A 642 -18.44 -1.42 1.46
C PHE A 642 -18.66 -0.95 2.91
N LEU A 643 -17.94 0.09 3.29
CA LEU A 643 -18.00 0.69 4.63
C LEU A 643 -19.31 1.50 4.79
N PRO A 644 -20.02 1.38 5.94
CA PRO A 644 -21.30 2.06 6.14
C PRO A 644 -21.14 3.57 6.39
N ASN A 645 -21.62 4.40 5.47
CA ASN A 645 -21.49 5.85 5.55
C ASN A 645 -22.81 6.53 6.00
N GLN A 646 -22.80 7.10 7.20
CA GLN A 646 -23.99 7.69 7.82
C GLN A 646 -24.49 8.96 7.12
N ARG A 647 -23.57 9.75 6.55
CA ARG A 647 -23.86 10.99 5.83
C ARG A 647 -24.52 10.73 4.47
N GLN A 648 -24.05 9.69 3.76
CA GLN A 648 -24.65 9.24 2.51
C GLN A 648 -26.03 8.63 2.72
N TYR A 649 -26.29 7.94 3.83
CA TYR A 649 -27.65 7.51 4.18
C TYR A 649 -28.59 8.71 4.30
N ARG A 650 -28.22 9.73 5.08
CA ARG A 650 -29.08 10.90 5.25
C ARG A 650 -29.34 11.64 3.94
N MET A 651 -28.32 11.80 3.10
CA MET A 651 -28.45 12.34 1.75
C MET A 651 -29.44 11.53 0.90
N ALA A 652 -29.28 10.21 0.86
CA ALA A 652 -30.12 9.33 0.07
C ALA A 652 -31.59 9.35 0.50
N GLY A 653 -31.83 9.41 1.82
CA GLY A 653 -33.17 9.54 2.38
C GLY A 653 -33.84 10.88 2.04
N LEU A 654 -33.12 12.01 2.22
CA LEU A 654 -33.65 13.33 1.89
C LEU A 654 -33.93 13.46 0.38
N ALA A 655 -33.03 12.94 -0.46
CA ALA A 655 -33.22 12.88 -1.91
C ALA A 655 -34.44 12.02 -2.32
N ALA A 656 -34.59 10.82 -1.77
CA ALA A 656 -35.72 9.93 -2.05
C ALA A 656 -37.06 10.54 -1.60
N ILE A 657 -37.09 11.24 -0.45
CA ILE A 657 -38.29 11.97 0.01
C ILE A 657 -38.59 13.17 -0.90
N GLU A 658 -37.59 13.96 -1.31
CA GLU A 658 -37.80 15.12 -2.22
C GLU A 658 -38.31 14.65 -3.61
N ILE A 659 -37.74 13.56 -4.14
CA ILE A 659 -38.23 12.89 -5.35
C ILE A 659 -39.69 12.48 -5.15
N ALA A 660 -40.01 11.79 -4.05
CA ALA A 660 -41.35 11.31 -3.78
C ALA A 660 -42.38 12.45 -3.67
N GLN A 661 -42.02 13.55 -3.00
CA GLN A 661 -42.86 14.74 -2.86
C GLN A 661 -43.14 15.40 -4.22
N LYS A 662 -42.12 15.54 -5.08
CA LYS A 662 -42.25 16.14 -6.42
C LYS A 662 -42.98 15.24 -7.42
N VAL A 663 -42.58 13.97 -7.52
CA VAL A 663 -43.19 12.99 -8.46
C VAL A 663 -44.65 12.72 -8.09
N SER A 664 -44.96 12.51 -6.81
CA SER A 664 -46.36 12.29 -6.39
C SER A 664 -47.23 13.54 -6.61
N LYS A 665 -46.66 14.75 -6.61
CA LYS A 665 -47.36 16.00 -7.02
C LYS A 665 -47.64 16.02 -8.53
N ALA A 666 -46.67 15.62 -9.37
CA ALA A 666 -46.83 15.55 -10.82
C ALA A 666 -47.88 14.50 -11.24
N TRP A 667 -47.78 13.27 -10.72
CA TRP A 667 -48.76 12.20 -11.02
C TRP A 667 -50.20 12.56 -10.61
N ARG A 668 -50.40 13.27 -9.49
CA ARG A 668 -51.73 13.80 -9.09
C ARG A 668 -52.29 14.82 -10.09
N PHE A 669 -51.43 15.57 -10.78
CA PHE A 669 -51.86 16.49 -11.83
C PHE A 669 -52.16 15.77 -13.15
N LEU A 670 -51.36 14.75 -13.50
CA LEU A 670 -51.54 13.94 -14.71
C LEU A 670 -52.83 13.10 -14.66
N ARG A 671 -53.20 12.53 -13.50
CA ARG A 671 -54.47 11.79 -13.32
C ARG A 671 -55.76 12.60 -13.53
N ASN A 672 -55.69 13.90 -13.81
CA ASN A 672 -56.85 14.71 -14.18
C ASN A 672 -57.05 14.71 -15.71
N PRO A 673 -58.14 14.13 -16.26
CA PRO A 673 -58.33 14.01 -17.71
C PRO A 673 -58.31 15.34 -18.47
N LYS A 674 -58.68 16.45 -17.82
CA LYS A 674 -58.63 17.80 -18.40
C LYS A 674 -57.20 18.32 -18.61
N ASN A 675 -56.22 17.73 -17.92
CA ASN A 675 -54.80 18.05 -18.06
C ASN A 675 -54.11 17.16 -19.11
N ILE A 676 -54.44 15.86 -19.15
CA ILE A 676 -53.97 14.93 -20.19
C ILE A 676 -54.28 15.50 -21.58
N ALA A 677 -55.53 15.92 -21.81
CA ALA A 677 -55.97 16.53 -23.07
C ALA A 677 -55.29 17.88 -23.42
N LYS A 678 -54.65 18.56 -22.45
CA LYS A 678 -53.80 19.74 -22.71
C LYS A 678 -52.35 19.36 -23.03
N LEU A 679 -51.84 18.27 -22.47
CA LEU A 679 -50.47 17.80 -22.68
C LEU A 679 -50.32 17.19 -24.08
N VAL A 680 -51.22 16.29 -24.47
CA VAL A 680 -51.27 15.67 -25.81
C VAL A 680 -51.31 16.74 -26.91
N ARG A 681 -52.27 17.68 -26.82
CA ARG A 681 -52.41 18.81 -27.78
C ARG A 681 -51.21 19.78 -27.82
N ARG A 682 -50.28 19.72 -26.86
CA ARG A 682 -48.99 20.43 -26.91
C ARG A 682 -47.92 19.58 -27.57
N ARG A 683 -47.88 18.27 -27.29
CA ARG A 683 -46.95 17.32 -27.92
C ARG A 683 -47.17 17.24 -29.43
N ASP A 684 -48.43 17.15 -29.86
CA ASP A 684 -48.81 17.18 -31.29
C ASP A 684 -48.29 18.43 -32.02
N LYS A 685 -48.28 19.59 -31.34
CA LYS A 685 -47.78 20.85 -31.90
C LYS A 685 -46.25 20.94 -31.97
N LEU A 686 -45.53 20.27 -31.08
CA LEU A 686 -44.07 20.20 -31.10
C LEU A 686 -43.58 19.21 -32.18
N ASN A 687 -44.18 18.03 -32.28
CA ASN A 687 -43.81 17.05 -33.30
C ASN A 687 -44.09 17.57 -34.73
N MET A 688 -45.07 18.46 -34.90
CA MET A 688 -45.33 19.16 -36.16
C MET A 688 -44.28 20.24 -36.55
N SER A 689 -43.38 20.66 -35.65
CA SER A 689 -42.30 21.60 -36.00
C SER A 689 -41.00 20.90 -36.40
N GLN A 690 -40.73 19.69 -35.90
CA GLN A 690 -39.52 18.92 -36.21
C GLN A 690 -39.51 18.34 -37.65
N ASN A 691 -40.68 18.16 -38.28
CA ASN A 691 -40.81 17.64 -39.65
C ASN A 691 -40.44 18.65 -40.77
N ARG A 692 -39.50 19.57 -40.51
CA ARG A 692 -38.78 20.36 -41.51
C ARG A 692 -37.28 20.27 -41.25
N GLY A 693 -36.68 19.16 -41.68
CA GLY A 693 -35.25 18.91 -41.51
C GLY A 693 -34.36 19.78 -42.39
N GLY A 694 -33.09 19.93 -41.99
CA GLY A 694 -32.06 20.54 -42.83
C GLY A 694 -30.85 21.08 -42.06
N TYR A 695 -29.68 20.53 -42.39
CA TYR A 695 -28.34 21.13 -42.25
C TYR A 695 -27.71 21.33 -40.86
N CYS A 696 -26.50 20.79 -40.73
CA CYS A 696 -25.45 21.36 -39.89
C CYS A 696 -25.08 22.76 -40.38
N SER A 697 -24.70 23.67 -39.47
CA SER A 697 -23.89 24.84 -39.80
C SER A 697 -23.07 25.29 -38.60
N THR A 698 -21.75 25.32 -38.77
CA THR A 698 -20.80 25.88 -37.82
C THR A 698 -20.66 27.38 -38.04
N SER A 699 -20.89 28.19 -37.00
CA SER A 699 -20.44 29.59 -36.99
C SER A 699 -20.24 30.10 -35.56
N THR A 700 -19.01 30.52 -35.25
CA THR A 700 -18.71 31.34 -34.08
C THR A 700 -19.29 32.73 -34.22
N LEU A 701 -19.89 33.28 -33.16
CA LEU A 701 -19.77 34.71 -32.80
C LEU A 701 -20.29 34.98 -31.38
N SER A 702 -19.72 36.00 -30.75
CA SER A 702 -20.03 36.44 -29.39
C SER A 702 -21.26 37.34 -29.33
N GLY A 703 -22.18 37.09 -28.39
CA GLY A 703 -23.28 38.00 -28.08
C GLY A 703 -23.98 37.61 -26.76
N SER A 704 -24.04 38.53 -25.81
CA SER A 704 -24.64 38.28 -24.49
C SER A 704 -26.17 38.15 -24.58
N PRO A 705 -26.79 37.10 -24.02
CA PRO A 705 -28.24 37.03 -23.91
C PRO A 705 -28.73 37.93 -22.77
N THR A 706 -29.19 39.14 -23.09
CA THR A 706 -29.95 39.97 -22.15
C THR A 706 -31.25 39.25 -21.79
N SER A 707 -31.41 38.88 -20.52
CA SER A 707 -32.59 38.17 -20.04
C SER A 707 -33.86 39.00 -20.17
N SER A 708 -34.92 38.42 -20.73
CA SER A 708 -36.31 38.89 -20.57
C SER A 708 -37.07 37.94 -19.63
N PRO A 709 -36.97 38.11 -18.30
CA PRO A 709 -37.80 37.36 -17.37
C PRO A 709 -39.23 37.92 -17.36
N ASN A 710 -40.24 37.07 -17.55
CA ASN A 710 -41.37 36.94 -16.59
C ASN A 710 -42.47 35.93 -17.01
N GLU A 711 -42.73 35.67 -18.29
CA GLU A 711 -43.99 35.00 -18.67
C GLU A 711 -43.99 33.46 -18.54
N ASP A 712 -42.89 32.75 -18.82
CA ASP A 712 -42.88 31.26 -18.80
C ASP A 712 -42.92 30.63 -17.39
N ARG A 713 -42.65 31.40 -16.32
CA ARG A 713 -42.53 30.87 -14.94
C ARG A 713 -43.81 30.24 -14.38
N VAL A 714 -44.96 30.44 -15.02
CA VAL A 714 -46.28 29.99 -14.52
C VAL A 714 -46.70 28.61 -15.03
N PHE A 715 -46.09 28.09 -16.12
CA PHE A 715 -46.63 26.91 -16.83
C PHE A 715 -45.68 25.71 -17.01
N SER A 716 -44.44 25.77 -16.52
CA SER A 716 -43.49 24.64 -16.58
C SER A 716 -43.62 23.64 -15.42
N GLY A 717 -43.92 24.10 -14.21
CA GLY A 717 -43.69 23.37 -12.95
C GLY A 717 -44.59 22.16 -12.60
N ILE A 718 -45.11 21.43 -13.60
CA ILE A 718 -45.97 20.24 -13.38
C ILE A 718 -45.76 19.08 -14.37
N SER A 719 -44.88 19.22 -15.35
CA SER A 719 -44.41 18.10 -16.19
C SER A 719 -42.96 17.81 -15.86
N LEU A 720 -42.67 16.63 -15.32
CA LEU A 720 -41.30 16.20 -15.00
C LEU A 720 -40.80 15.25 -16.10
N SER A 721 -39.58 15.46 -16.56
CA SER A 721 -38.82 14.49 -17.35
C SER A 721 -38.14 13.45 -16.46
N TRP A 722 -37.58 12.39 -17.05
CA TRP A 722 -36.70 11.47 -16.31
C TRP A 722 -35.49 12.21 -15.72
N GLN A 723 -34.94 13.18 -16.47
CA GLN A 723 -33.75 13.91 -16.06
C GLN A 723 -34.03 14.85 -14.87
N ASP A 724 -35.24 15.45 -14.78
CA ASP A 724 -35.65 16.24 -13.61
C ASP A 724 -35.69 15.40 -12.32
N VAL A 725 -36.12 14.14 -12.42
CA VAL A 725 -36.15 13.20 -11.28
C VAL A 725 -34.72 12.83 -10.86
N TYR A 726 -33.87 12.46 -11.82
CA TYR A 726 -32.48 12.10 -11.55
C TYR A 726 -31.63 13.28 -11.06
N ASN A 727 -31.85 14.49 -11.57
CA ASN A 727 -31.17 15.72 -11.14
C ASN A 727 -31.32 15.99 -9.64
N ILE A 728 -32.45 15.61 -9.02
CA ILE A 728 -32.63 15.73 -7.56
C ILE A 728 -31.59 14.86 -6.83
N ALA A 729 -31.51 13.57 -7.18
CA ALA A 729 -30.56 12.64 -6.58
C ALA A 729 -29.09 12.99 -6.88
N VAL A 730 -28.77 13.43 -8.11
CA VAL A 730 -27.43 13.88 -8.49
C VAL A 730 -26.99 15.08 -7.64
N LYS A 731 -27.82 16.12 -7.53
CA LYS A 731 -27.54 17.32 -6.75
C LYS A 731 -27.36 17.03 -5.25
N TRP A 732 -28.15 16.12 -4.70
CA TRP A 732 -27.96 15.63 -3.33
C TRP A 732 -26.65 14.84 -3.17
N ARG A 733 -26.31 13.98 -4.13
CA ARG A 733 -25.07 13.19 -4.10
C ARG A 733 -23.79 14.01 -4.31
N GLN A 734 -23.91 15.15 -5.00
CA GLN A 734 -22.86 16.18 -5.17
C GLN A 734 -22.50 16.87 -3.86
N ILE A 735 -23.49 17.28 -3.05
CA ILE A 735 -23.24 18.03 -1.81
C ILE A 735 -22.90 17.15 -0.60
N SER A 736 -23.15 15.84 -0.65
CA SER A 736 -22.81 14.95 0.46
C SER A 736 -21.32 14.69 0.61
N GLU A 737 -20.60 14.40 -0.48
CA GLU A 737 -19.19 13.99 -0.42
C GLU A 737 -18.36 14.89 -1.35
N PRO A 738 -17.83 16.02 -0.86
CA PRO A 738 -17.21 17.01 -1.75
C PRO A 738 -15.98 16.50 -2.53
N CYS A 739 -15.33 15.44 -2.04
CA CYS A 739 -14.21 14.77 -2.71
C CYS A 739 -14.61 13.84 -3.86
N ASP A 740 -15.91 13.63 -4.08
CA ASP A 740 -16.42 12.86 -5.21
C ASP A 740 -16.85 13.80 -6.35
N PRO A 741 -16.10 13.88 -7.47
CA PRO A 741 -16.60 14.50 -8.69
C PRO A 741 -17.73 13.65 -9.25
N VAL A 742 -18.96 14.03 -8.89
CA VAL A 742 -20.23 13.49 -9.38
C VAL A 742 -20.80 14.54 -10.32
N VAL A 743 -20.52 14.40 -11.61
CA VAL A 743 -20.96 15.33 -12.67
C VAL A 743 -21.55 14.52 -13.83
N TRP A 744 -22.47 15.13 -14.57
CA TRP A 744 -23.02 14.53 -15.79
C TRP A 744 -21.95 14.47 -16.88
N VAL A 745 -21.76 13.32 -17.52
CA VAL A 745 -20.63 13.15 -18.46
C VAL A 745 -20.80 14.01 -19.73
N ASN A 746 -22.03 14.25 -20.19
CA ASN A 746 -22.31 15.19 -21.29
C ASN A 746 -22.11 16.68 -20.93
N LYS A 747 -21.71 16.99 -19.70
CA LYS A 747 -21.35 18.34 -19.23
C LYS A 747 -19.83 18.52 -19.05
N LEU A 748 -19.02 17.55 -19.49
CA LEU A 748 -17.56 17.67 -19.63
C LEU A 748 -17.19 18.36 -20.95
N SER A 749 -15.89 18.63 -21.16
CA SER A 749 -15.34 19.25 -22.38
C SER A 749 -15.10 18.21 -23.49
N GLU A 750 -13.87 18.11 -24.02
CA GLU A 750 -13.56 17.31 -25.21
C GLU A 750 -13.85 15.81 -24.99
N GLU A 751 -13.68 15.34 -23.75
CA GLU A 751 -13.82 13.96 -23.32
C GLU A 751 -15.20 13.33 -23.43
N PHE A 752 -16.28 14.11 -23.51
CA PHE A 752 -17.59 13.55 -23.83
C PHE A 752 -17.56 12.87 -25.21
N ASN A 753 -16.88 13.50 -26.18
CA ASN A 753 -16.69 12.96 -27.52
C ASN A 753 -15.72 11.76 -27.52
N SER A 754 -14.73 11.76 -26.62
CA SER A 754 -13.78 10.64 -26.41
C SER A 754 -14.40 9.43 -25.71
N GLY A 755 -15.65 9.51 -25.23
CA GLY A 755 -16.32 8.41 -24.53
C GLY A 755 -15.88 8.24 -23.07
N PHE A 756 -15.69 9.33 -22.33
CA PHE A 756 -15.43 9.27 -20.89
C PHE A 756 -16.47 8.39 -20.17
N GLY A 757 -16.04 7.63 -19.16
CA GLY A 757 -16.92 6.65 -18.53
C GLY A 757 -16.36 6.06 -17.24
N SER A 758 -17.13 5.15 -16.67
CA SER A 758 -16.70 4.34 -15.52
C SER A 758 -15.49 3.47 -15.90
N HIS A 759 -14.59 3.24 -14.94
CA HIS A 759 -13.62 2.15 -15.00
C HIS A 759 -13.63 1.40 -13.66
N THR A 760 -14.05 0.14 -13.69
CA THR A 760 -14.25 -0.68 -12.49
C THR A 760 -13.52 -2.01 -12.67
N PRO A 761 -12.22 -2.08 -12.30
CA PRO A 761 -11.44 -3.31 -12.36
C PRO A 761 -11.90 -4.34 -11.32
N MET A 762 -11.90 -5.60 -11.72
CA MET A 762 -12.02 -6.78 -10.85
C MET A 762 -10.63 -7.37 -10.57
N LEU A 763 -9.79 -7.40 -11.61
CA LEU A 763 -8.34 -7.60 -11.52
C LEU A 763 -7.63 -6.33 -11.99
N LEU A 764 -6.59 -5.93 -11.26
CA LEU A 764 -5.67 -4.88 -11.66
C LEU A 764 -4.23 -5.41 -11.61
N GLY A 765 -3.78 -5.93 -12.75
CA GLY A 765 -2.53 -6.68 -12.83
C GLY A 765 -2.67 -8.07 -12.23
N GLN A 766 -2.01 -8.31 -11.10
CA GLN A 766 -2.19 -9.52 -10.28
C GLN A 766 -3.11 -9.27 -9.07
N ALA A 767 -3.47 -8.01 -8.77
CA ALA A 767 -4.28 -7.67 -7.60
C ALA A 767 -5.78 -7.92 -7.82
N LYS A 768 -6.46 -8.48 -6.82
CA LYS A 768 -7.91 -8.74 -6.82
C LYS A 768 -8.64 -7.63 -6.05
N VAL A 769 -9.55 -6.93 -6.71
CA VAL A 769 -10.23 -5.76 -6.14
C VAL A 769 -11.37 -6.20 -5.21
N VAL A 770 -11.21 -6.00 -3.89
CA VAL A 770 -12.09 -6.52 -2.82
C VAL A 770 -13.59 -6.42 -3.11
N ARG A 771 -14.06 -5.27 -3.62
CA ARG A 771 -15.48 -4.97 -3.87
C ARG A 771 -16.08 -5.69 -5.08
N TYR A 772 -15.25 -6.05 -6.06
CA TYR A 772 -15.70 -6.39 -7.42
C TYR A 772 -15.18 -7.75 -7.92
N TYR A 773 -14.05 -8.24 -7.41
CA TYR A 773 -13.57 -9.58 -7.71
C TYR A 773 -14.59 -10.72 -7.45
N PRO A 774 -15.54 -10.64 -6.47
CA PRO A 774 -16.61 -11.64 -6.36
C PRO A 774 -17.45 -11.85 -7.63
N TYR A 775 -17.54 -10.84 -8.52
CA TYR A 775 -18.25 -10.94 -9.80
C TYR A 775 -17.37 -11.50 -10.95
N TYR A 776 -16.05 -11.65 -10.75
CA TYR A 776 -15.09 -12.03 -11.79
C TYR A 776 -15.54 -13.23 -12.64
N GLN A 777 -15.96 -14.33 -12.01
CA GLN A 777 -16.36 -15.54 -12.76
C GLN A 777 -17.64 -15.30 -13.58
N ARG A 778 -18.65 -14.65 -13.01
CA ARG A 778 -19.91 -14.35 -13.73
C ARG A 778 -19.65 -13.45 -14.93
N VAL A 779 -18.76 -12.47 -14.78
CA VAL A 779 -18.35 -11.55 -15.85
C VAL A 779 -17.52 -12.28 -16.92
N LEU A 780 -16.65 -13.22 -16.52
CA LEU A 780 -15.89 -14.07 -17.44
C LEU A 780 -16.81 -14.97 -18.28
N GLU A 781 -17.78 -15.64 -17.66
CA GLU A 781 -18.76 -16.47 -18.39
C GLU A 781 -19.70 -15.62 -19.26
N THR A 782 -20.06 -14.42 -18.81
CA THR A 782 -20.81 -13.44 -19.62
C THR A 782 -20.00 -13.04 -20.87
N ALA A 783 -18.71 -12.73 -20.70
CA ALA A 783 -17.82 -12.41 -21.82
C ALA A 783 -17.68 -13.60 -22.80
N LYS A 784 -17.43 -14.82 -22.29
CA LYS A 784 -17.40 -16.06 -23.09
C LYS A 784 -18.68 -16.24 -23.91
N THR A 785 -19.85 -16.09 -23.28
CA THR A 785 -21.15 -16.19 -23.94
C THR A 785 -21.29 -15.17 -25.07
N ILE A 786 -20.93 -13.91 -24.84
CA ILE A 786 -20.98 -12.85 -25.85
C ILE A 786 -20.01 -13.16 -27.02
N MET A 787 -18.79 -13.62 -26.72
CA MET A 787 -17.78 -13.99 -27.73
C MET A 787 -18.23 -15.16 -28.61
N LEU A 788 -18.86 -16.18 -28.04
CA LEU A 788 -19.37 -17.37 -28.75
C LEU A 788 -20.59 -17.04 -29.62
N ASP A 789 -21.50 -16.20 -29.13
CA ASP A 789 -22.72 -15.81 -29.83
C ASP A 789 -22.45 -14.81 -30.97
N LEU A 790 -21.67 -13.76 -30.70
CA LEU A 790 -21.36 -12.72 -31.70
C LEU A 790 -20.27 -13.16 -32.69
N LYS A 791 -19.34 -14.02 -32.26
CA LYS A 791 -18.19 -14.50 -33.05
C LYS A 791 -17.26 -13.37 -33.52
N TYR A 792 -17.24 -12.27 -32.77
CA TYR A 792 -16.21 -11.23 -32.84
C TYR A 792 -16.01 -10.58 -31.46
N VAL A 793 -14.89 -9.90 -31.30
CA VAL A 793 -14.63 -8.92 -30.24
C VAL A 793 -14.14 -7.62 -30.86
N ASN A 794 -14.06 -6.53 -30.12
CA ASN A 794 -13.45 -5.29 -30.60
C ASN A 794 -12.09 -5.07 -29.94
N ASN A 795 -11.10 -4.56 -30.68
CA ASN A 795 -9.79 -4.23 -30.13
C ASN A 795 -9.79 -2.83 -29.46
N ALA A 796 -8.63 -2.41 -28.95
CA ALA A 796 -8.46 -1.09 -28.32
C ALA A 796 -8.64 0.12 -29.25
N GLU A 797 -8.74 -0.09 -30.57
CA GLU A 797 -9.02 0.92 -31.59
C GLU A 797 -10.47 0.82 -32.13
N ASP A 798 -11.35 0.15 -31.37
CA ASP A 798 -12.76 -0.16 -31.70
C ASP A 798 -12.95 -0.90 -33.06
N ARG A 799 -11.94 -1.65 -33.51
CA ARG A 799 -12.02 -2.50 -34.72
C ARG A 799 -12.38 -3.95 -34.37
N ALA A 800 -13.25 -4.57 -35.18
CA ALA A 800 -13.70 -5.94 -34.96
C ALA A 800 -12.63 -7.00 -35.31
N ILE A 801 -12.31 -7.85 -34.34
CA ILE A 801 -11.52 -9.08 -34.48
C ILE A 801 -12.50 -10.26 -34.61
N PHE A 802 -12.57 -10.89 -35.78
CA PHE A 802 -13.48 -12.01 -36.02
C PHE A 802 -12.95 -13.33 -35.43
N LEU A 803 -13.83 -14.06 -34.74
CA LEU A 803 -13.59 -15.34 -34.08
C LEU A 803 -14.23 -16.49 -34.88
N THR A 804 -13.99 -16.54 -36.18
CA THR A 804 -14.60 -17.51 -37.10
C THR A 804 -13.98 -18.91 -37.07
N ASP A 805 -12.84 -19.07 -36.41
CA ASP A 805 -12.16 -20.37 -36.25
C ASP A 805 -12.86 -21.22 -35.17
N ILE A 806 -13.27 -22.43 -35.56
CA ILE A 806 -13.91 -23.43 -34.69
C ILE A 806 -12.98 -23.85 -33.55
N GLU A 807 -11.66 -23.88 -33.77
CA GLU A 807 -10.71 -24.13 -32.67
C GLU A 807 -10.65 -22.99 -31.67
N LYS A 808 -10.61 -21.71 -32.12
CA LYS A 808 -10.70 -20.56 -31.21
C LYS A 808 -12.00 -20.58 -30.41
N LEU A 809 -13.14 -20.87 -31.03
CA LEU A 809 -14.44 -20.96 -30.33
C LEU A 809 -14.43 -22.06 -29.25
N LYS A 810 -13.93 -23.26 -29.56
CA LYS A 810 -13.76 -24.33 -28.55
C LYS A 810 -12.80 -23.94 -27.42
N LYS A 811 -11.72 -23.21 -27.72
CA LYS A 811 -10.77 -22.71 -26.72
C LYS A 811 -11.40 -21.64 -25.82
N ILE A 812 -12.32 -20.81 -26.34
CA ILE A 812 -13.10 -19.83 -25.57
C ILE A 812 -14.09 -20.53 -24.63
N GLU A 813 -14.78 -21.57 -25.11
CA GLU A 813 -15.74 -22.36 -24.30
C GLU A 813 -15.09 -22.93 -23.03
N VAL A 814 -13.90 -23.53 -23.16
CA VAL A 814 -13.14 -24.11 -22.03
C VAL A 814 -12.25 -23.11 -21.28
N ALA A 815 -12.26 -21.83 -21.65
CA ALA A 815 -11.42 -20.82 -21.00
C ALA A 815 -11.80 -20.65 -19.52
N SER A 816 -10.78 -20.64 -18.66
CA SER A 816 -10.88 -20.55 -17.19
C SER A 816 -10.49 -19.17 -16.65
N SER A 817 -9.77 -18.37 -17.44
CA SER A 817 -9.26 -17.06 -17.05
C SER A 817 -9.35 -16.01 -18.17
N CYS A 818 -9.30 -14.74 -17.78
CA CYS A 818 -9.12 -13.63 -18.72
C CYS A 818 -7.78 -13.68 -19.48
N SER A 819 -6.73 -14.30 -18.90
CA SER A 819 -5.46 -14.58 -19.58
C SER A 819 -5.66 -15.57 -20.73
N ASP A 820 -6.45 -16.62 -20.51
CA ASP A 820 -6.75 -17.65 -21.53
C ASP A 820 -7.44 -16.98 -22.73
N LEU A 821 -8.47 -16.18 -22.47
CA LEU A 821 -9.19 -15.42 -23.50
C LEU A 821 -8.27 -14.44 -24.24
N TYR A 822 -7.42 -13.70 -23.52
CA TYR A 822 -6.44 -12.80 -24.13
C TYR A 822 -5.49 -13.57 -25.07
N HIS A 823 -4.99 -14.74 -24.67
CA HIS A 823 -4.12 -15.56 -25.52
C HIS A 823 -4.84 -16.15 -26.75
N ILE A 824 -6.16 -16.38 -26.67
CA ILE A 824 -6.95 -16.85 -27.82
C ILE A 824 -7.27 -15.71 -28.79
N VAL A 825 -7.55 -14.51 -28.28
CA VAL A 825 -7.78 -13.30 -29.11
C VAL A 825 -6.47 -12.86 -29.77
N GLY A 826 -5.45 -12.56 -28.96
CA GLY A 826 -4.09 -12.16 -29.36
C GLY A 826 -3.68 -10.74 -28.94
N GLU A 827 -4.64 -9.85 -28.70
CA GLU A 827 -4.44 -8.44 -28.36
C GLU A 827 -5.45 -7.95 -27.31
N THR A 828 -5.26 -6.72 -26.81
CA THR A 828 -6.20 -6.06 -25.87
C THR A 828 -7.56 -5.85 -26.53
N TYR A 829 -8.62 -6.34 -25.89
CA TYR A 829 -9.96 -6.41 -26.48
C TYR A 829 -11.07 -6.07 -25.49
N TRP A 830 -12.27 -5.83 -26.03
CA TRP A 830 -13.51 -5.68 -25.29
C TRP A 830 -14.72 -6.30 -25.99
N VAL A 831 -15.75 -6.59 -25.19
CA VAL A 831 -17.11 -7.00 -25.64
C VAL A 831 -18.16 -6.24 -24.85
N ALA A 832 -19.26 -5.80 -25.48
CA ALA A 832 -20.36 -5.16 -24.76
C ALA A 832 -21.40 -6.19 -24.27
N THR A 833 -21.93 -5.99 -23.06
CA THR A 833 -23.09 -6.74 -22.57
C THR A 833 -24.32 -6.46 -23.43
N ARG A 834 -25.33 -7.34 -23.34
CA ARG A 834 -26.62 -7.13 -24.02
C ARG A 834 -27.46 -6.14 -23.22
N CYS A 835 -28.14 -5.27 -23.95
CA CYS A 835 -29.13 -4.33 -23.41
C CYS A 835 -30.20 -4.14 -24.48
N ASP A 836 -31.21 -5.01 -24.48
CA ASP A 836 -32.28 -4.98 -25.48
C ASP A 836 -33.29 -3.86 -25.15
N SER A 837 -33.75 -3.15 -26.20
CA SER A 837 -34.49 -1.88 -26.09
C SER A 837 -36.01 -2.08 -25.97
N LEU A 838 -36.67 -1.29 -25.11
CA LEU A 838 -38.13 -1.15 -25.08
C LEU A 838 -38.61 0.02 -25.95
N ALA A 839 -37.84 1.11 -26.05
CA ALA A 839 -38.15 2.26 -26.90
C ALA A 839 -38.13 1.91 -28.41
N PHE A 840 -37.21 1.05 -28.83
CA PHE A 840 -36.97 0.68 -30.22
C PHE A 840 -37.09 -0.83 -30.40
N GLN A 841 -38.30 -1.32 -30.71
CA GLN A 841 -38.60 -2.75 -30.80
C GLN A 841 -37.59 -3.51 -31.69
N GLY A 842 -36.86 -4.47 -31.10
CA GLY A 842 -35.86 -5.29 -31.79
C GLY A 842 -34.48 -4.64 -31.95
N ARG A 843 -34.26 -3.42 -31.45
CA ARG A 843 -32.93 -2.81 -31.33
C ARG A 843 -32.24 -3.35 -30.07
N ARG A 844 -30.91 -3.50 -30.17
CA ARG A 844 -30.02 -3.69 -29.03
C ARG A 844 -29.17 -2.44 -28.86
N LEU A 845 -29.13 -1.90 -27.65
CA LEU A 845 -28.23 -0.81 -27.27
C LEU A 845 -26.83 -1.39 -26.96
N GLU A 846 -25.78 -0.58 -27.04
CA GLU A 846 -24.47 -0.98 -26.51
C GLU A 846 -24.58 -1.13 -24.98
N GLY A 847 -24.41 -2.33 -24.42
CA GLY A 847 -24.32 -2.51 -22.97
C GLY A 847 -22.99 -2.00 -22.39
N THR A 848 -22.64 -2.46 -21.19
CA THR A 848 -21.36 -2.16 -20.56
C THR A 848 -20.23 -2.94 -21.23
N ARG A 849 -19.07 -2.33 -21.51
CA ARG A 849 -17.92 -3.02 -22.11
C ARG A 849 -17.17 -3.81 -21.03
N ILE A 850 -17.07 -5.13 -21.19
CA ILE A 850 -16.13 -5.99 -20.47
C ILE A 850 -14.80 -5.91 -21.22
N THR A 851 -13.73 -5.49 -20.55
CA THR A 851 -12.43 -5.20 -21.17
C THR A 851 -11.32 -6.08 -20.58
N THR A 852 -10.44 -6.59 -21.44
CA THR A 852 -9.24 -7.36 -21.04
C THR A 852 -7.98 -6.73 -21.64
N GLN A 853 -7.13 -6.17 -20.79
CA GLN A 853 -5.89 -5.48 -21.18
C GLN A 853 -4.68 -6.13 -20.50
N ASN A 854 -3.64 -6.42 -21.28
CA ASN A 854 -2.38 -6.96 -20.78
C ASN A 854 -1.49 -5.84 -20.24
N MET A 855 -1.01 -5.98 -18.99
CA MET A 855 -0.17 -5.00 -18.30
C MET A 855 1.32 -5.40 -18.30
N GLY A 856 1.68 -6.45 -19.03
CA GLY A 856 3.03 -7.03 -19.07
C GLY A 856 3.26 -8.03 -17.94
N LYS A 857 4.48 -8.06 -17.36
CA LYS A 857 4.84 -8.99 -16.28
C LYS A 857 3.92 -8.87 -15.04
N THR A 858 3.32 -7.71 -14.82
CA THR A 858 2.43 -7.44 -13.67
C THR A 858 0.99 -7.94 -13.86
N GLY A 859 0.67 -8.71 -14.91
CA GLY A 859 -0.64 -9.37 -15.09
C GLY A 859 -1.62 -8.64 -16.00
N PHE A 860 -2.92 -8.67 -15.68
CA PHE A 860 -4.01 -8.18 -16.53
C PHE A 860 -4.91 -7.18 -15.81
N ASP A 861 -5.31 -6.13 -16.53
CA ASP A 861 -6.47 -5.30 -16.16
C ASP A 861 -7.72 -5.96 -16.77
N PHE A 862 -8.57 -6.54 -15.91
CA PHE A 862 -9.86 -7.12 -16.30
C PHE A 862 -10.96 -6.38 -15.57
N ALA A 863 -11.75 -5.64 -16.34
CA ALA A 863 -12.59 -4.56 -15.84
C ALA A 863 -13.87 -4.42 -16.64
N ILE A 864 -14.89 -3.81 -16.00
CA ILE A 864 -16.01 -3.23 -16.74
C ILE A 864 -15.77 -1.73 -16.98
N ARG A 865 -16.14 -1.24 -18.16
CA ARG A 865 -16.03 0.16 -18.58
C ARG A 865 -17.30 0.56 -19.34
N THR A 866 -17.90 1.70 -19.00
CA THR A 866 -19.14 2.18 -19.65
C THR A 866 -18.90 3.57 -20.27
N PRO A 867 -18.37 3.63 -21.52
CA PRO A 867 -18.00 4.88 -22.16
C PRO A 867 -19.24 5.66 -22.61
N CYS A 868 -19.46 6.85 -22.06
CA CYS A 868 -20.60 7.71 -22.40
C CYS A 868 -20.28 8.57 -23.64
N THR A 869 -20.20 7.92 -24.81
CA THR A 869 -20.09 8.62 -26.10
C THR A 869 -21.38 9.39 -26.44
N PRO A 870 -21.35 10.39 -27.34
CA PRO A 870 -22.56 11.12 -27.72
C PRO A 870 -23.63 10.21 -28.36
N SER A 871 -23.23 9.23 -29.17
CA SER A 871 -24.19 8.28 -29.76
C SER A 871 -24.87 7.41 -28.71
N ARG A 872 -24.12 6.91 -27.70
CA ARG A 872 -24.68 6.19 -26.56
C ARG A 872 -25.63 7.07 -25.75
N TRP A 873 -25.26 8.35 -25.57
CA TRP A 873 -26.06 9.30 -24.81
C TRP A 873 -27.45 9.51 -25.41
N GLU A 874 -27.55 9.76 -26.72
CA GLU A 874 -28.84 9.95 -27.38
C GLU A 874 -29.70 8.66 -27.37
N GLU A 875 -29.08 7.48 -27.56
CA GLU A 875 -29.77 6.20 -27.47
C GLU A 875 -30.41 5.97 -26.09
N TYR A 876 -29.64 6.17 -25.01
CA TYR A 876 -30.16 6.02 -23.65
C TYR A 876 -31.04 7.20 -23.20
N HIS A 877 -30.95 8.39 -23.82
CA HIS A 877 -31.87 9.50 -23.54
C HIS A 877 -33.31 9.14 -23.93
N GLU A 878 -33.49 8.59 -25.13
CA GLU A 878 -34.78 8.11 -25.64
C GLU A 878 -35.28 6.89 -24.84
N GLU A 879 -34.40 5.93 -24.52
CA GLU A 879 -34.77 4.76 -23.71
C GLU A 879 -35.24 5.15 -22.30
N MET A 880 -34.52 6.06 -21.63
CA MET A 880 -34.92 6.59 -20.32
C MET A 880 -36.20 7.43 -20.38
N ALA A 881 -36.49 8.09 -21.51
CA ALA A 881 -37.77 8.77 -21.73
C ALA A 881 -38.93 7.77 -21.88
N ALA A 882 -38.79 6.76 -22.73
CA ALA A 882 -39.79 5.70 -22.90
C ALA A 882 -40.06 4.94 -21.58
N ALA A 883 -39.01 4.61 -20.83
CA ALA A 883 -39.15 3.93 -19.53
C ALA A 883 -39.86 4.81 -18.48
N TRP A 884 -39.58 6.13 -18.46
CA TRP A 884 -40.27 7.08 -17.59
C TRP A 884 -41.75 7.26 -17.95
N GLU A 885 -42.06 7.29 -19.25
CA GLU A 885 -43.43 7.35 -19.73
C GLU A 885 -44.21 6.09 -19.40
N ALA A 886 -43.61 4.90 -19.54
CA ALA A 886 -44.22 3.63 -19.12
C ALA A 886 -44.59 3.61 -17.62
N ILE A 887 -43.74 4.16 -16.73
CA ILE A 887 -44.10 4.33 -15.31
C ILE A 887 -45.27 5.31 -15.14
N CYS A 888 -45.23 6.44 -15.86
CA CYS A 888 -46.29 7.44 -15.78
C CYS A 888 -47.63 6.88 -16.26
N GLU A 889 -47.66 6.09 -17.34
CA GLU A 889 -48.85 5.40 -17.83
C GLU A 889 -49.36 4.33 -16.84
N ALA A 890 -48.48 3.43 -16.39
CA ALA A 890 -48.83 2.39 -15.41
C ALA A 890 -49.42 2.99 -14.12
N TYR A 891 -48.90 4.14 -13.67
CA TYR A 891 -49.41 4.80 -12.46
C TYR A 891 -50.61 5.74 -12.72
N CYS A 892 -50.76 6.35 -13.89
CA CYS A 892 -51.79 7.37 -14.12
C CYS A 892 -53.05 6.85 -14.84
N ASN A 893 -52.97 5.74 -15.57
CA ASN A 893 -54.12 5.18 -16.29
C ASN A 893 -55.06 4.38 -15.38
N ASP A 894 -54.62 3.96 -14.18
CA ASP A 894 -55.49 3.33 -13.19
C ASP A 894 -56.38 4.36 -12.45
N THR A 895 -57.68 4.07 -12.43
CA THR A 895 -58.70 4.86 -11.74
C THR A 895 -58.85 4.50 -10.25
N ASN A 896 -58.42 3.31 -9.80
CA ASN A 896 -58.46 2.86 -8.40
C ASN A 896 -57.21 2.02 -7.98
N PRO A 897 -55.99 2.59 -8.01
CA PRO A 897 -54.71 1.90 -7.72
C PRO A 897 -54.46 1.54 -6.25
N THR A 898 -55.51 1.36 -5.47
CA THR A 898 -55.46 0.94 -4.06
C THR A 898 -56.33 -0.31 -3.79
N ARG A 899 -56.69 -1.07 -4.83
CA ARG A 899 -57.53 -2.28 -4.69
C ARG A 899 -57.13 -3.49 -5.53
N ASP A 900 -56.47 -3.33 -6.67
CA ASP A 900 -55.97 -4.46 -7.47
C ASP A 900 -54.47 -4.69 -7.21
N PRO A 901 -54.05 -5.89 -6.75
CA PRO A 901 -52.63 -6.25 -6.67
C PRO A 901 -51.90 -6.20 -8.02
N GLY A 902 -52.57 -6.57 -9.12
CA GLY A 902 -51.95 -6.68 -10.45
C GLY A 902 -51.47 -5.35 -11.01
N THR A 903 -52.25 -4.28 -10.85
CA THR A 903 -51.81 -2.93 -11.31
C THR A 903 -50.63 -2.39 -10.51
N LEU A 904 -50.49 -2.79 -9.24
CA LEU A 904 -49.31 -2.44 -8.44
C LEU A 904 -48.06 -3.18 -8.89
N ASP A 905 -48.17 -4.40 -9.42
CA ASP A 905 -47.03 -5.13 -9.98
C ASP A 905 -46.52 -4.48 -11.27
N ALA A 906 -47.41 -4.07 -12.19
CA ALA A 906 -47.03 -3.34 -13.40
C ALA A 906 -46.24 -2.04 -13.12
N VAL A 907 -46.57 -1.32 -12.03
CA VAL A 907 -45.82 -0.14 -11.58
C VAL A 907 -44.43 -0.52 -11.02
N LYS A 908 -44.29 -1.66 -10.32
CA LYS A 908 -42.99 -2.14 -9.82
C LYS A 908 -42.09 -2.60 -10.97
N ASP A 909 -42.63 -3.35 -11.93
CA ASP A 909 -41.93 -3.80 -13.13
C ASP A 909 -41.38 -2.59 -13.91
N ALA A 910 -42.21 -1.56 -14.14
CA ALA A 910 -41.79 -0.35 -14.84
C ALA A 910 -40.68 0.45 -14.10
N ILE A 911 -40.75 0.56 -12.77
CA ILE A 911 -39.70 1.19 -11.95
C ILE A 911 -38.37 0.41 -12.05
N LEU A 912 -38.43 -0.93 -12.03
CA LEU A 912 -37.24 -1.77 -12.20
C LEU A 912 -36.66 -1.68 -13.61
N ARG A 913 -37.49 -1.67 -14.66
CA ARG A 913 -37.06 -1.50 -16.06
C ARG A 913 -36.32 -0.16 -16.27
N MET A 914 -36.82 0.95 -15.72
CA MET A 914 -36.12 2.25 -15.75
C MET A 914 -34.81 2.24 -14.94
N THR A 915 -34.72 1.42 -13.88
CA THR A 915 -33.51 1.25 -13.08
C THR A 915 -32.44 0.43 -13.82
N TYR A 916 -32.85 -0.61 -14.55
CA TYR A 916 -31.98 -1.41 -15.42
C TYR A 916 -31.28 -0.56 -16.49
N TYR A 917 -32.03 0.29 -17.19
CA TYR A 917 -31.45 1.17 -18.20
C TYR A 917 -30.51 2.21 -17.60
N TRP A 918 -30.84 2.79 -16.44
CA TRP A 918 -29.93 3.71 -15.75
C TRP A 918 -28.59 3.06 -15.37
N TYR A 919 -28.60 1.81 -14.89
CA TYR A 919 -27.36 1.09 -14.55
C TYR A 919 -26.55 0.63 -15.76
N ASN A 920 -27.19 0.40 -16.92
CA ASN A 920 -26.46 0.18 -18.17
C ASN A 920 -26.02 1.49 -18.87
N PHE A 921 -26.68 2.61 -18.59
CA PHE A 921 -26.28 3.93 -19.11
C PHE A 921 -25.05 4.49 -18.37
N MET A 922 -25.04 4.42 -17.04
CA MET A 922 -24.00 5.00 -16.15
C MET A 922 -23.58 6.47 -16.44
N PRO A 923 -24.51 7.43 -16.64
CA PRO A 923 -24.23 8.75 -17.23
C PRO A 923 -23.49 9.77 -16.33
N LEU A 924 -22.94 9.33 -15.19
CA LEU A 924 -22.23 10.17 -14.22
C LEU A 924 -20.77 9.72 -14.09
N SER A 925 -19.87 10.69 -13.94
CA SER A 925 -18.44 10.46 -13.75
C SER A 925 -18.12 9.50 -12.59
N ARG A 926 -18.86 9.60 -11.48
CA ARG A 926 -18.94 8.63 -10.37
C ARG A 926 -20.35 8.66 -9.77
N GLY A 927 -20.77 7.57 -9.13
CA GLY A 927 -21.95 7.55 -8.25
C GLY A 927 -23.28 7.06 -8.86
N SER A 928 -23.33 6.70 -10.16
CA SER A 928 -24.55 6.23 -10.84
C SER A 928 -25.28 5.11 -10.10
N ALA A 929 -24.56 4.13 -9.53
CA ALA A 929 -25.13 3.04 -8.73
C ALA A 929 -26.00 3.53 -7.56
N VAL A 930 -25.46 4.44 -6.74
CA VAL A 930 -26.17 5.01 -5.58
C VAL A 930 -27.34 5.90 -6.03
N VAL A 931 -27.13 6.70 -7.07
CA VAL A 931 -28.17 7.59 -7.63
C VAL A 931 -29.37 6.80 -8.19
N GLY A 932 -29.13 5.67 -8.87
CA GLY A 932 -30.19 4.80 -9.38
C GLY A 932 -31.04 4.22 -8.25
N TYR A 933 -30.40 3.71 -7.19
CA TYR A 933 -31.13 3.14 -6.05
C TYR A 933 -31.90 4.21 -5.25
N ILE A 934 -31.38 5.44 -5.15
CA ILE A 934 -32.11 6.59 -4.57
C ILE A 934 -33.39 6.89 -5.36
N VAL A 935 -33.30 6.91 -6.70
CA VAL A 935 -34.48 7.16 -7.55
C VAL A 935 -35.48 6.01 -7.44
N LEU A 936 -35.03 4.76 -7.46
CA LEU A 936 -35.89 3.58 -7.23
C LEU A 936 -36.67 3.69 -5.90
N LEU A 937 -35.99 4.04 -4.79
CA LEU A 937 -36.64 4.24 -3.49
C LEU A 937 -37.62 5.41 -3.51
N GLY A 938 -37.26 6.53 -4.16
CA GLY A 938 -38.10 7.71 -4.30
C GLY A 938 -39.35 7.48 -5.15
N LEU A 939 -39.27 6.66 -6.21
CA LEU A 939 -40.40 6.33 -7.07
C LEU A 939 -41.37 5.35 -6.38
N PHE A 940 -40.88 4.37 -5.64
CA PHE A 940 -41.75 3.54 -4.79
C PHE A 940 -42.47 4.38 -3.73
N LEU A 941 -41.75 5.26 -3.02
CA LEU A 941 -42.35 6.16 -2.03
C LEU A 941 -43.38 7.12 -2.67
N ALA A 942 -43.09 7.66 -3.86
CA ALA A 942 -44.04 8.49 -4.64
C ALA A 942 -45.35 7.75 -4.93
N ALA A 943 -45.25 6.44 -5.19
CA ALA A 943 -46.35 5.55 -5.51
C ALA A 943 -47.18 5.11 -4.29
N ASN A 944 -46.78 5.49 -3.06
CA ASN A 944 -47.33 5.02 -1.78
C ASN A 944 -46.88 3.59 -1.41
N MET A 945 -45.64 3.22 -1.78
CA MET A 945 -45.01 1.93 -1.51
C MET A 945 -43.68 2.10 -0.75
N ASP A 946 -43.59 1.60 0.48
CA ASP A 946 -42.36 1.63 1.29
C ASP A 946 -41.57 0.32 1.13
N VAL A 947 -40.29 0.42 0.74
CA VAL A 947 -39.34 -0.70 0.75
C VAL A 947 -38.88 -0.94 2.20
N THR A 948 -39.31 -2.03 2.85
CA THR A 948 -39.10 -2.19 4.31
C THR A 948 -37.76 -2.81 4.72
N THR A 949 -37.17 -3.69 3.92
CA THR A 949 -35.85 -4.31 4.22
C THR A 949 -34.68 -3.45 3.70
N SER A 950 -33.45 -3.97 3.82
CA SER A 950 -32.29 -3.50 3.05
C SER A 950 -32.00 -4.50 1.91
N ILE A 951 -30.98 -4.20 1.09
CA ILE A 951 -30.44 -5.09 0.06
C ILE A 951 -29.87 -6.36 0.74
N PRO A 952 -30.02 -7.57 0.17
CA PRO A 952 -29.48 -8.81 0.75
C PRO A 952 -27.94 -8.81 0.88
N PRO A 953 -27.37 -9.70 1.72
CA PRO A 953 -25.93 -9.97 1.72
C PRO A 953 -25.41 -10.34 0.33
N ASP A 954 -24.22 -9.87 0.00
CA ASP A 954 -23.47 -10.19 -1.24
C ASP A 954 -24.18 -9.84 -2.59
N VAL A 955 -25.31 -9.12 -2.56
CA VAL A 955 -26.02 -8.61 -3.75
C VAL A 955 -25.65 -7.14 -4.02
N GLN A 956 -25.22 -6.84 -5.26
CA GLN A 956 -25.05 -5.47 -5.76
C GLN A 956 -25.98 -5.26 -6.97
N VAL A 957 -26.95 -4.35 -6.84
CA VAL A 957 -28.11 -4.24 -7.75
C VAL A 957 -27.71 -3.66 -9.12
N ASP A 958 -26.65 -2.85 -9.17
CA ASP A 958 -26.04 -2.38 -10.41
C ASP A 958 -25.36 -3.52 -11.19
N TRP A 959 -24.67 -4.44 -10.51
CA TRP A 959 -24.09 -5.63 -11.14
C TRP A 959 -25.16 -6.61 -11.65
N GLU A 960 -26.28 -6.76 -10.94
CA GLU A 960 -27.41 -7.55 -11.45
C GLU A 960 -27.99 -6.97 -12.74
N ALA A 961 -28.07 -5.64 -12.88
CA ALA A 961 -28.54 -5.01 -14.12
C ALA A 961 -27.50 -5.08 -15.25
N ILE A 962 -26.22 -4.86 -14.96
CA ILE A 962 -25.14 -4.87 -15.97
C ILE A 962 -24.94 -6.27 -16.56
N LEU A 963 -25.21 -7.33 -15.77
CA LEU A 963 -25.03 -8.73 -16.16
C LEU A 963 -26.36 -9.45 -16.50
N SER A 964 -27.48 -8.72 -16.58
CA SER A 964 -28.74 -9.23 -17.12
C SER A 964 -28.87 -8.86 -18.60
N PRO A 965 -29.17 -9.81 -19.51
CA PRO A 965 -29.13 -9.57 -20.96
C PRO A 965 -30.28 -8.65 -21.46
N ASP A 966 -31.35 -8.55 -20.68
CA ASP A 966 -32.58 -7.83 -20.96
C ASP A 966 -33.18 -7.33 -19.63
N PRO A 967 -34.11 -6.35 -19.65
CA PRO A 967 -34.65 -5.77 -18.42
C PRO A 967 -35.60 -6.69 -17.63
N ASP A 968 -36.17 -7.72 -18.24
CA ASP A 968 -37.13 -8.62 -17.58
C ASP A 968 -36.40 -9.74 -16.82
N ALA A 969 -35.27 -10.22 -17.35
CA ALA A 969 -34.31 -11.03 -16.59
C ALA A 969 -33.82 -10.30 -15.32
N PHE A 970 -33.59 -8.98 -15.39
CA PHE A 970 -33.28 -8.18 -14.21
C PHE A 970 -34.46 -8.06 -13.23
N VAL A 971 -35.68 -7.85 -13.74
CA VAL A 971 -36.89 -7.85 -12.89
C VAL A 971 -36.99 -9.16 -12.11
N GLU A 972 -36.94 -10.32 -12.78
CA GLU A 972 -37.06 -11.63 -12.13
C GLU A 972 -35.87 -11.97 -11.20
N ALA A 973 -34.69 -11.38 -11.40
CA ALA A 973 -33.57 -11.50 -10.46
C ALA A 973 -33.77 -10.71 -9.15
N ILE A 974 -34.40 -9.53 -9.21
CA ILE A 974 -34.58 -8.62 -8.05
C ILE A 974 -35.89 -8.86 -7.31
N LYS A 975 -36.95 -9.22 -8.03
CA LYS A 975 -38.32 -9.47 -7.55
C LYS A 975 -38.42 -10.43 -6.35
N PRO A 976 -37.69 -11.56 -6.26
CA PRO A 976 -37.80 -12.50 -5.14
C PRO A 976 -37.51 -11.91 -3.77
N TRP A 977 -36.62 -10.93 -3.65
CA TRP A 977 -36.30 -10.26 -2.38
C TRP A 977 -36.98 -8.89 -2.26
N LEU A 978 -37.09 -8.14 -3.35
CA LEU A 978 -37.63 -6.78 -3.30
C LEU A 978 -39.15 -6.75 -3.12
N TYR A 979 -39.91 -7.62 -3.80
CA TYR A 979 -41.38 -7.55 -3.77
C TYR A 979 -41.95 -7.92 -2.40
N PRO A 980 -41.44 -8.96 -1.70
CA PRO A 980 -41.81 -9.22 -0.30
C PRO A 980 -41.44 -8.08 0.66
N SER A 981 -40.45 -7.24 0.33
CA SER A 981 -40.08 -6.08 1.15
C SER A 981 -41.04 -4.88 0.99
N ILE A 982 -41.72 -4.76 -0.15
CA ILE A 982 -42.58 -3.61 -0.46
C ILE A 982 -43.89 -3.70 0.36
N LYS A 983 -44.32 -2.58 0.95
CA LYS A 983 -45.58 -2.45 1.71
C LYS A 983 -46.32 -1.17 1.30
N ILE A 984 -47.65 -1.24 1.20
CA ILE A 984 -48.47 -0.06 0.92
C ILE A 984 -48.46 0.85 2.16
N SER A 985 -48.10 2.12 1.98
CA SER A 985 -47.86 3.08 3.05
C SER A 985 -48.41 4.47 2.71
N ARG A 986 -48.68 5.30 3.71
CA ARG A 986 -49.12 6.69 3.51
C ARG A 986 -48.17 7.74 4.13
N CYS A 987 -47.04 7.29 4.68
CA CYS A 987 -46.11 8.11 5.47
C CYS A 987 -45.55 9.34 4.73
N LEU A 988 -45.51 9.33 3.39
CA LEU A 988 -45.14 10.48 2.57
C LEU A 988 -45.97 11.75 2.87
N LYS A 989 -47.21 11.60 3.40
CA LYS A 989 -48.06 12.73 3.80
C LYS A 989 -47.69 13.34 5.15
N ASP A 990 -47.01 12.58 5.99
CA ASP A 990 -46.63 12.97 7.36
C ASP A 990 -45.26 13.66 7.38
N TYR A 991 -44.48 13.50 6.31
CA TYR A 991 -43.19 14.17 6.11
C TYR A 991 -43.38 15.63 5.67
N THR A 992 -42.66 16.53 6.33
CA THR A 992 -42.57 17.94 5.90
C THR A 992 -41.85 18.03 4.56
N ASP A 993 -42.21 19.02 3.72
CA ASP A 993 -41.54 19.26 2.44
C ASP A 993 -40.03 19.51 2.65
N VAL A 994 -39.19 18.73 1.95
CA VAL A 994 -37.73 18.76 2.12
C VAL A 994 -37.15 20.11 1.73
N SER A 995 -37.69 20.75 0.68
CA SER A 995 -37.24 22.06 0.22
C SER A 995 -37.67 23.20 1.14
N CYS A 996 -38.82 23.07 1.81
CA CYS A 996 -39.20 23.97 2.90
C CYS A 996 -38.38 23.74 4.18
N ALA A 997 -38.02 22.49 4.48
CA ALA A 997 -37.28 22.12 5.70
C ALA A 997 -35.80 22.51 5.65
N PHE A 998 -35.17 22.48 4.48
CA PHE A 998 -33.74 22.78 4.27
C PHE A 998 -33.57 23.71 3.07
N GLY A 999 -34.17 24.91 3.16
CA GLY A 999 -34.28 25.83 2.03
C GLY A 999 -32.96 26.34 1.46
N THR A 1000 -31.88 26.44 2.25
CA THR A 1000 -30.57 26.93 1.78
C THR A 1000 -29.52 25.84 1.68
N THR A 1001 -28.55 26.02 0.78
CA THR A 1001 -27.35 25.15 0.64
C THR A 1001 -26.65 24.91 1.98
N GLY A 1002 -26.53 25.94 2.83
CA GLY A 1002 -25.94 25.85 4.17
C GLY A 1002 -26.75 25.02 5.16
N SER A 1003 -28.09 25.12 5.12
CA SER A 1003 -29.00 24.29 5.95
C SER A 1003 -29.00 22.82 5.51
N VAL A 1004 -28.74 22.55 4.22
CA VAL A 1004 -28.49 21.20 3.71
C VAL A 1004 -27.16 20.65 4.23
N VAL A 1005 -26.06 21.41 4.14
CA VAL A 1005 -24.76 21.02 4.72
C VAL A 1005 -24.90 20.77 6.23
N ALA A 1006 -25.68 21.60 6.94
CA ALA A 1006 -25.97 21.41 8.37
C ALA A 1006 -26.75 20.11 8.64
N ALA A 1007 -27.80 19.82 7.87
CA ALA A 1007 -28.61 18.60 7.98
C ALA A 1007 -27.78 17.32 7.76
N LEU A 1008 -26.90 17.32 6.76
CA LEU A 1008 -25.98 16.21 6.46
C LEU A 1008 -24.84 16.07 7.48
N THR A 1009 -24.59 17.10 8.30
CA THR A 1009 -23.53 17.10 9.32
C THR A 1009 -24.04 16.66 10.70
N SER A 1010 -25.34 16.79 10.99
CA SER A 1010 -25.94 16.39 12.27
C SER A 1010 -26.21 14.87 12.39
N VAL A 1011 -25.41 14.05 11.72
CA VAL A 1011 -25.26 12.60 12.02
C VAL A 1011 -24.01 12.33 12.88
N ASP A 1012 -23.09 13.30 12.96
CA ASP A 1012 -21.93 13.25 13.83
C ASP A 1012 -22.33 13.47 15.29
N PRO A 1013 -21.93 12.58 16.22
CA PRO A 1013 -22.15 12.73 17.66
C PRO A 1013 -21.18 13.73 18.33
#